data_AF-A0A8J4DQR2-F1
#
_entry.id   AF-A0A8J4DQR2-F1
#
_cell.length_a   1.000
_cell.length_b   1.000
_cell.length_c   1.000
_cell.angle_alpha   90.00
_cell.angle_beta   90.00
_cell.angle_gamma   90.00
#
_symmetry.space_group_name_H-M   'P 1'
#
loop_
_entity.id
_entity.type
_entity.pdbx_description
1 polymer ?
#
loop_
_entity_poly.entity_id
_entity_poly.type
_entity_poly.pdbx_seq_one_letter_code
_entity_poly.pdbx_strand_id
1 'polypeptide(L)'
;MRNRAQSEAAARRYRATAEGRAAIDRRMRRDDVRVVDSPDQLEARIARLTRVGWVGPETLREAVPRVRHTDRMLLLQHVIDRTGESQAANFLARGARAARTVGRLAAEGSGTPRGTAFLVAPSLVLTNHHVLRDREAARRTVLEFNHERDVDNRAGEPAVYALDPGALFLTDEALDYTLVAVHSGPDGSAPGEAFGWNRLIRAQGKVVIGEPVNVIGHPAGRRKEIAIRDNTLRYQLHDFLQYGAGTEPGSSGSPVFNDQWEVVGLHHAAIPDTDERGRWLTVDGRPIDPDHDPDDAGVRWIANEGLRTSAFLTHVRERRLDEAQRALLATMGEQAVAERPPAAPVGVRGVRATGPTSGTQLVFLPGPGPHEADPAPVRAAWAAALRLDGVTAGDLWLPCYGDVLTRASAVPEAVPVGPEGSVLLRVGDAPRTVEAPDSPSTRELYAALLDAAAGGAAGPEEEPLVSRIRRALDRLAGAGAVDGYTVATHFRDLALYLDRAAVREAVLDAVTQCLPMRGRVVIVAHGLGTVVAADLVTRLPRGLTVDTLVTLGSPLGLDGVARRTPHARPDPSAPISHPVPNWINAWSPADVIGRPLADDWKGVVDVETDNARERAHDITRYLSDRRVAGAVYNALRGTP
;
A
#
# COMPACT_ATOMS: atom_id res chain seq x y z
N MET A 1 -31.08 15.96 1.05
CA MET A 1 -31.83 16.57 -0.07
C MET A 1 -31.25 16.05 -1.37
N ARG A 2 -32.04 15.34 -2.17
CA ARG A 2 -31.60 14.80 -3.46
C ARG A 2 -31.39 15.93 -4.47
N ASN A 3 -30.35 15.82 -5.30
CA ASN A 3 -30.16 16.74 -6.43
C ASN A 3 -30.92 16.21 -7.66
N ARG A 4 -32.13 16.74 -7.91
CA ARG A 4 -32.98 16.37 -9.06
C ARG A 4 -32.21 16.44 -10.39
N ALA A 5 -31.35 17.44 -10.56
CA ALA A 5 -30.56 17.59 -11.78
C ALA A 5 -29.57 16.44 -12.00
N GLN A 6 -28.95 15.92 -10.93
CA GLN A 6 -28.03 14.78 -11.01
C GLN A 6 -28.79 13.47 -11.34
N SER A 7 -29.95 13.26 -10.71
CA SER A 7 -30.82 12.12 -11.06
C SER A 7 -31.33 12.19 -12.50
N GLU A 8 -31.67 13.37 -13.02
CA GLU A 8 -32.05 13.55 -14.42
C GLU A 8 -30.88 13.29 -15.38
N ALA A 9 -29.66 13.74 -15.03
CA ALA A 9 -28.46 13.47 -15.82
C ALA A 9 -28.11 11.98 -15.83
N ALA A 10 -28.19 11.32 -14.67
CA ALA A 10 -28.00 9.89 -14.54
C ALA A 10 -29.06 9.10 -15.33
N ALA A 11 -30.33 9.52 -15.31
CA ALA A 11 -31.40 8.93 -16.11
C ALA A 11 -31.15 9.06 -17.62
N ARG A 12 -30.64 10.20 -18.09
CA ARG A 12 -30.25 10.37 -19.49
C ARG A 12 -29.10 9.43 -19.88
N ARG A 13 -28.05 9.34 -19.07
CA ARG A 13 -26.94 8.40 -19.28
C ARG A 13 -27.41 6.95 -19.27
N TYR A 14 -28.30 6.61 -18.33
CA TYR A 14 -28.88 5.27 -18.22
C TYR A 14 -29.69 4.90 -19.46
N ARG A 15 -30.53 5.80 -19.99
CA ARG A 15 -31.23 5.58 -21.27
C ARG A 15 -30.26 5.41 -22.43
N ALA A 16 -29.22 6.25 -22.51
CA ALA A 16 -28.22 6.17 -23.58
C ALA A 16 -27.43 4.85 -23.60
N THR A 17 -27.28 4.17 -22.45
CA THR A 17 -26.58 2.88 -22.35
C THR A 17 -27.51 1.65 -22.41
N ALA A 18 -28.79 1.82 -22.75
CA ALA A 18 -29.79 0.74 -22.77
C ALA A 18 -29.41 -0.41 -23.72
N GLU A 19 -28.98 -0.11 -24.95
CA GLU A 19 -28.57 -1.15 -25.91
C GLU A 19 -27.33 -1.91 -25.43
N GLY A 20 -26.37 -1.20 -24.84
CA GLY A 20 -25.15 -1.78 -24.27
C GLY A 20 -25.46 -2.75 -23.12
N ARG A 21 -26.34 -2.34 -22.19
CA ARG A 21 -26.80 -3.24 -21.11
C ARG A 21 -27.55 -4.45 -21.66
N ALA A 22 -28.46 -4.26 -22.63
CA ALA A 22 -29.16 -5.38 -23.25
C ALA A 22 -28.21 -6.35 -23.98
N ALA A 23 -27.12 -5.86 -24.56
CA ALA A 23 -26.08 -6.70 -25.16
C ALA A 23 -25.29 -7.49 -24.10
N ILE A 24 -24.94 -6.87 -22.97
CA ILE A 24 -24.32 -7.55 -21.83
C ILE A 24 -25.23 -8.66 -21.31
N ASP A 25 -26.51 -8.38 -21.10
CA ASP A 25 -27.49 -9.37 -20.62
C ASP A 25 -27.64 -10.55 -21.58
N ARG A 26 -27.65 -10.28 -22.90
CA ARG A 26 -27.66 -11.36 -23.92
C ARG A 26 -26.39 -12.19 -23.87
N ARG A 27 -25.23 -11.58 -23.63
CA ARG A 27 -23.94 -12.26 -23.54
C ARG A 27 -23.85 -13.13 -22.29
N MET A 28 -24.24 -12.60 -21.12
CA MET A 28 -24.32 -13.37 -19.87
C MET A 28 -25.21 -14.61 -20.04
N ARG A 29 -26.40 -14.46 -20.64
CA ARG A 29 -27.31 -15.60 -20.92
C ARG A 29 -26.77 -16.61 -21.93
N ARG A 30 -26.10 -16.14 -22.98
CA ARG A 30 -25.53 -17.00 -24.03
C ARG A 30 -24.37 -17.84 -23.49
N ASP A 31 -23.53 -17.22 -22.67
CA ASP A 31 -22.29 -17.79 -22.18
C ASP A 31 -22.45 -18.50 -20.82
N ASP A 32 -23.65 -18.43 -20.23
CA ASP A 32 -24.01 -18.97 -18.90
C ASP A 32 -23.07 -18.51 -17.77
N VAL A 33 -22.74 -17.22 -17.79
CA VAL A 33 -21.84 -16.56 -16.81
C VAL A 33 -22.55 -15.38 -16.14
N ARG A 34 -22.13 -15.05 -14.92
CA ARG A 34 -22.65 -13.87 -14.19
C ARG A 34 -21.80 -12.63 -14.41
N VAL A 35 -20.52 -12.78 -14.77
CA VAL A 35 -19.61 -11.66 -15.08
C VAL A 35 -19.24 -11.57 -16.55
N VAL A 36 -19.20 -10.35 -17.07
CA VAL A 36 -18.90 -10.04 -18.47
C VAL A 36 -18.14 -8.73 -18.55
N ASP A 37 -16.98 -8.69 -19.19
CA ASP A 37 -16.31 -7.43 -19.53
C ASP A 37 -15.41 -7.58 -20.77
N SER A 38 -14.69 -6.53 -21.13
CA SER A 38 -13.57 -6.58 -22.08
C SER A 38 -12.45 -7.52 -21.61
N PRO A 39 -11.68 -8.12 -22.52
CA PRO A 39 -10.54 -8.98 -22.16
C PRO A 39 -9.58 -8.32 -21.17
N ASP A 40 -9.19 -7.07 -21.43
CA ASP A 40 -8.25 -6.32 -20.59
C ASP A 40 -8.77 -6.13 -19.16
N GLN A 41 -10.07 -5.88 -18.98
CA GLN A 41 -10.68 -5.77 -17.65
C GLN A 41 -10.70 -7.10 -16.91
N LEU A 42 -11.02 -8.19 -17.60
CA LEU A 42 -11.04 -9.53 -17.01
C LEU A 42 -9.62 -9.97 -16.60
N GLU A 43 -8.61 -9.72 -17.45
CA GLU A 43 -7.21 -9.99 -17.13
C GLU A 43 -6.72 -9.14 -15.96
N ALA A 44 -7.01 -7.83 -15.96
CA ALA A 44 -6.68 -6.94 -14.86
C ALA A 44 -7.36 -7.35 -13.54
N ARG A 45 -8.61 -7.83 -13.61
CA ARG A 45 -9.36 -8.32 -12.45
C ARG A 45 -8.75 -9.59 -11.89
N ILE A 46 -8.42 -10.56 -12.73
CA ILE A 46 -7.76 -11.82 -12.30
C ILE A 46 -6.39 -11.53 -11.69
N ALA A 47 -5.54 -10.74 -12.36
CA ALA A 47 -4.23 -10.37 -11.83
C ALA A 47 -4.34 -9.71 -10.44
N ARG A 48 -5.39 -8.91 -10.25
CA ARG A 48 -5.69 -8.29 -8.96
C ARG A 48 -6.12 -9.31 -7.91
N LEU A 49 -7.07 -10.19 -8.22
CA LEU A 49 -7.55 -11.23 -7.31
C LEU A 49 -6.43 -12.20 -6.91
N THR A 50 -5.51 -12.52 -7.81
CA THR A 50 -4.30 -13.30 -7.50
C THR A 50 -3.38 -12.56 -6.54
N ARG A 51 -3.11 -11.27 -6.79
CA ARG A 51 -2.26 -10.45 -5.91
C ARG A 51 -2.81 -10.33 -4.48
N VAL A 52 -4.13 -10.28 -4.33
CA VAL A 52 -4.78 -10.23 -3.02
C VAL A 52 -5.01 -11.62 -2.39
N GLY A 53 -4.59 -12.70 -3.05
CA GLY A 53 -4.68 -14.07 -2.55
C GLY A 53 -6.08 -14.70 -2.62
N TRP A 54 -6.99 -14.12 -3.40
CA TRP A 54 -8.36 -14.63 -3.56
C TRP A 54 -8.49 -15.67 -4.68
N VAL A 55 -7.54 -15.69 -5.62
CA VAL A 55 -7.42 -16.73 -6.65
C VAL A 55 -6.03 -17.36 -6.51
N GLY A 56 -6.00 -18.67 -6.24
CA GLY A 56 -4.76 -19.43 -6.10
C GLY A 56 -4.03 -19.65 -7.44
N PRO A 57 -2.70 -19.82 -7.43
CA PRO A 57 -1.93 -20.15 -8.64
C PRO A 57 -2.42 -21.44 -9.33
N GLU A 58 -2.90 -22.40 -8.55
CA GLU A 58 -3.39 -23.69 -9.05
C GLU A 58 -4.72 -23.54 -9.81
N THR A 59 -5.61 -22.67 -9.34
CA THR A 59 -6.87 -22.33 -10.05
C THR A 59 -6.59 -21.75 -11.44
N LEU A 60 -5.49 -21.01 -11.61
CA LEU A 60 -5.06 -20.50 -12.91
C LEU A 60 -4.37 -21.57 -13.76
N ARG A 61 -3.67 -22.53 -13.16
CA ARG A 61 -3.02 -23.64 -13.90
C ARG A 61 -4.01 -24.68 -14.40
N GLU A 62 -4.99 -25.06 -13.59
CA GLU A 62 -6.08 -25.98 -13.96
C GLU A 62 -6.95 -25.42 -15.10
N ALA A 63 -7.04 -24.10 -15.16
CA ALA A 63 -7.82 -23.35 -16.13
C ALA A 63 -7.18 -23.32 -17.55
N VAL A 64 -5.86 -23.56 -17.68
CA VAL A 64 -5.07 -23.19 -18.87
C VAL A 64 -4.75 -24.29 -19.92
N PRO A 65 -5.27 -25.54 -19.94
CA PRO A 65 -4.81 -26.47 -20.97
C PRO A 65 -5.47 -26.20 -22.35
N ARG A 66 -4.71 -25.50 -23.22
CA ARG A 66 -4.83 -25.42 -24.71
C ARG A 66 -6.21 -25.04 -25.24
N VAL A 67 -6.52 -23.75 -25.29
CA VAL A 67 -7.85 -23.31 -25.74
C VAL A 67 -7.80 -22.06 -26.64
N ARG A 68 -8.75 -21.94 -27.58
CA ARG A 68 -8.82 -20.82 -28.53
C ARG A 68 -9.16 -19.54 -27.76
N HIS A 69 -8.96 -18.36 -28.35
CA HIS A 69 -9.11 -17.07 -27.67
C HIS A 69 -10.50 -16.86 -27.01
N THR A 70 -11.56 -17.45 -27.56
CA THR A 70 -12.93 -17.42 -27.02
C THR A 70 -13.06 -18.23 -25.73
N ASP A 71 -12.36 -19.35 -25.62
CA ASP A 71 -12.45 -20.25 -24.48
C ASP A 71 -11.69 -19.70 -23.26
N ARG A 72 -10.61 -18.93 -23.49
CA ARG A 72 -9.88 -18.21 -22.43
C ARG A 72 -10.76 -17.14 -21.75
N MET A 73 -11.62 -16.46 -22.49
CA MET A 73 -12.51 -15.45 -21.91
C MET A 73 -13.57 -16.06 -21.00
N LEU A 74 -14.21 -17.14 -21.47
CA LEU A 74 -15.19 -17.88 -20.69
C LEU A 74 -14.57 -18.41 -19.40
N LEU A 75 -13.36 -18.95 -19.50
CA LEU A 75 -12.60 -19.43 -18.35
C LEU A 75 -12.36 -18.34 -17.30
N LEU A 76 -11.87 -17.15 -17.69
CA LEU A 76 -11.64 -16.05 -16.75
C LEU A 76 -12.95 -15.61 -16.07
N GLN A 77 -14.07 -15.60 -16.80
CA GLN A 77 -15.39 -15.28 -16.25
C GLN A 77 -15.82 -16.32 -15.21
N HIS A 78 -15.68 -17.61 -15.52
CA HIS A 78 -16.00 -18.69 -14.58
C HIS A 78 -15.13 -18.65 -13.31
N VAL A 79 -13.84 -18.33 -13.43
CA VAL A 79 -12.95 -18.16 -12.27
C VAL A 79 -13.44 -17.02 -11.38
N ILE A 80 -13.84 -15.88 -11.95
CA ILE A 80 -14.38 -14.74 -11.19
C ILE A 80 -15.73 -15.11 -10.56
N ASP A 81 -16.65 -15.72 -11.33
CA ASP A 81 -17.98 -16.11 -10.85
C ASP A 81 -17.92 -17.01 -9.60
N ARG A 82 -17.01 -18.00 -9.60
CA ARG A 82 -16.81 -18.92 -8.46
C ARG A 82 -16.35 -18.20 -7.19
N THR A 83 -15.65 -17.07 -7.30
CA THR A 83 -15.21 -16.30 -6.12
C THR A 83 -16.32 -15.50 -5.47
N GLY A 84 -17.46 -15.27 -6.15
CA GLY A 84 -18.55 -14.43 -5.67
C GLY A 84 -19.69 -15.16 -4.94
N GLU A 85 -19.77 -16.49 -5.00
CA GLU A 85 -20.92 -17.23 -4.44
C GLU A 85 -20.92 -17.37 -2.91
N SER A 86 -19.76 -17.26 -2.29
CA SER A 86 -19.61 -17.34 -0.83
C SER A 86 -18.41 -16.51 -0.39
N GLN A 87 -18.61 -15.70 0.65
CA GLN A 87 -17.57 -14.85 1.19
C GLN A 87 -16.91 -15.53 2.39
N ALA A 88 -15.59 -15.40 2.51
CA ALA A 88 -14.87 -15.82 3.71
C ALA A 88 -15.40 -15.08 4.95
N ALA A 89 -15.38 -15.72 6.13
CA ALA A 89 -15.92 -15.13 7.36
C ALA A 89 -15.33 -13.74 7.69
N ASN A 90 -14.06 -13.51 7.35
CA ASN A 90 -13.38 -12.23 7.52
C ASN A 90 -13.90 -11.10 6.59
N PHE A 91 -14.83 -11.38 5.67
CA PHE A 91 -15.55 -10.36 4.89
C PHE A 91 -16.25 -9.37 5.82
N LEU A 92 -16.89 -9.85 6.89
CA LEU A 92 -17.59 -9.01 7.85
C LEU A 92 -16.63 -8.14 8.65
N ALA A 93 -15.51 -8.70 9.11
CA ALA A 93 -14.49 -7.93 9.85
C ALA A 93 -13.84 -6.85 8.97
N ARG A 94 -13.56 -7.16 7.69
CA ARG A 94 -13.06 -6.18 6.72
C ARG A 94 -14.11 -5.11 6.38
N GLY A 95 -15.38 -5.49 6.31
CA GLY A 95 -16.49 -4.57 6.13
C GLY A 95 -16.69 -3.64 7.31
N ALA A 96 -16.62 -4.15 8.54
CA ALA A 96 -16.64 -3.32 9.75
C ALA A 96 -15.49 -2.33 9.76
N ARG A 97 -14.28 -2.76 9.38
CA ARG A 97 -13.11 -1.90 9.20
C ARG A 97 -13.37 -0.79 8.17
N ALA A 98 -13.89 -1.11 6.99
CA ALA A 98 -14.23 -0.11 5.98
C ALA A 98 -15.32 0.85 6.48
N ALA A 99 -16.32 0.34 7.20
CA ALA A 99 -17.41 1.14 7.75
C ALA A 99 -16.96 2.19 8.76
N ARG A 100 -15.90 1.93 9.54
CA ARG A 100 -15.34 2.90 10.51
C ARG A 100 -14.90 4.21 9.87
N THR A 101 -14.43 4.15 8.62
CA THR A 101 -13.96 5.32 7.86
C THR A 101 -15.10 6.20 7.32
N VAL A 102 -16.34 5.74 7.42
CA VAL A 102 -17.54 6.41 6.88
C VAL A 102 -18.23 7.18 8.01
N GLY A 103 -18.54 8.44 7.75
CA GLY A 103 -19.22 9.33 8.69
C GLY A 103 -20.42 10.04 8.07
N ARG A 104 -21.31 10.52 8.93
CA ARG A 104 -22.48 11.33 8.58
C ARG A 104 -22.06 12.79 8.54
N LEU A 105 -22.41 13.50 7.46
CA LEU A 105 -22.30 14.95 7.41
C LEU A 105 -23.58 15.56 7.97
N ALA A 106 -23.45 16.45 8.96
CA ALA A 106 -24.57 17.14 9.59
C ALA A 106 -24.26 18.63 9.78
N ALA A 107 -25.30 19.47 9.70
CA ALA A 107 -25.15 20.89 9.99
C ALA A 107 -24.80 21.10 11.46
N GLU A 108 -23.76 21.89 11.72
CA GLU A 108 -23.29 22.19 13.07
C GLU A 108 -24.41 22.83 13.91
N GLY A 109 -24.52 22.44 15.17
CA GLY A 109 -25.57 22.87 16.10
C GLY A 109 -26.93 22.20 15.89
N SER A 110 -27.49 22.25 14.67
CA SER A 110 -28.83 21.69 14.41
C SER A 110 -28.86 20.16 14.26
N GLY A 111 -27.73 19.53 13.91
CA GLY A 111 -27.65 18.09 13.64
C GLY A 111 -28.40 17.66 12.37
N THR A 112 -28.87 18.62 11.56
CA THR A 112 -29.63 18.35 10.33
C THR A 112 -28.75 17.59 9.34
N PRO A 113 -29.15 16.39 8.88
CA PRO A 113 -28.33 15.58 7.99
C PRO A 113 -28.16 16.24 6.62
N ARG A 114 -26.94 16.18 6.10
CA ARG A 114 -26.58 16.65 4.75
C ARG A 114 -26.27 15.52 3.80
N GLY A 115 -25.61 14.47 4.27
CA GLY A 115 -25.22 13.31 3.46
C GLY A 115 -24.19 12.43 4.15
N THR A 116 -23.45 11.66 3.36
CA THR A 116 -22.38 10.78 3.82
C THR A 116 -21.03 11.31 3.33
N ALA A 117 -19.96 11.07 4.08
CA ALA A 117 -18.58 11.24 3.63
C ALA A 117 -17.72 10.09 4.15
N PHE A 118 -16.56 9.88 3.56
CA PHE A 118 -15.60 8.88 4.02
C PHE A 118 -14.17 9.35 3.89
N LEU A 119 -13.32 8.87 4.81
CA LEU A 119 -11.89 9.18 4.81
C LEU A 119 -11.19 8.50 3.62
N VAL A 120 -10.41 9.29 2.90
CA VAL A 120 -9.56 8.85 1.77
C VAL A 120 -8.07 9.12 2.00
N ALA A 121 -7.76 9.82 3.09
CA ALA A 121 -6.43 10.01 3.66
C ALA A 121 -6.56 10.30 5.17
N PRO A 122 -5.45 10.42 5.93
CA PRO A 122 -5.50 10.71 7.36
C PRO A 122 -6.38 11.90 7.75
N SER A 123 -6.37 12.98 6.96
CA SER A 123 -7.13 14.20 7.22
C SER A 123 -8.01 14.66 6.04
N LEU A 124 -8.32 13.77 5.09
CA LEU A 124 -9.11 14.13 3.89
C LEU A 124 -10.35 13.24 3.75
N VAL A 125 -11.49 13.87 3.50
CA VAL A 125 -12.75 13.18 3.25
C VAL A 125 -13.33 13.51 1.89
N LEU A 126 -13.97 12.50 1.29
CA LEU A 126 -14.66 12.59 0.01
C LEU A 126 -16.18 12.50 0.21
N THR A 127 -16.92 13.37 -0.47
CA THR A 127 -18.39 13.38 -0.56
C THR A 127 -18.82 13.97 -1.91
N ASN A 128 -20.10 14.23 -2.14
CA ASN A 128 -20.58 14.87 -3.37
C ASN A 128 -20.55 16.40 -3.32
N HIS A 129 -20.44 17.02 -4.49
CA HIS A 129 -20.59 18.47 -4.65
C HIS A 129 -21.96 18.94 -4.15
N HIS A 130 -23.04 18.23 -4.50
CA HIS A 130 -24.37 18.65 -4.07
C HIS A 130 -24.60 18.53 -2.54
N VAL A 131 -23.78 17.75 -1.84
CA VAL A 131 -23.78 17.64 -0.37
C VAL A 131 -23.00 18.81 0.25
N LEU A 132 -21.81 19.11 -0.28
CA LEU A 132 -20.95 20.23 0.12
C LEU A 132 -20.57 21.08 -1.10
N ARG A 133 -21.40 22.08 -1.40
CA ARG A 133 -21.30 22.89 -2.64
C ARG A 133 -20.16 23.90 -2.62
N ASP A 134 -19.89 24.45 -1.44
CA ASP A 134 -18.92 25.52 -1.27
C ASP A 134 -18.25 25.47 0.12
N ARG A 135 -17.25 26.33 0.31
CA ARG A 135 -16.48 26.41 1.55
C ARG A 135 -17.31 26.87 2.74
N GLU A 136 -18.34 27.67 2.54
CA GLU A 136 -19.20 28.17 3.62
C GLU A 136 -20.10 27.04 4.14
N ALA A 137 -20.68 26.25 3.25
CA ALA A 137 -21.41 25.04 3.58
C ALA A 137 -20.53 24.05 4.36
N ALA A 138 -19.27 23.87 3.93
CA ALA A 138 -18.31 23.03 4.64
C ALA A 138 -18.00 23.54 6.05
N ARG A 139 -17.81 24.86 6.25
CA ARG A 139 -17.56 25.45 7.58
C ARG A 139 -18.70 25.24 8.56
N ARG A 140 -19.94 25.16 8.08
CA ARG A 140 -21.17 24.97 8.90
C ARG A 140 -21.57 23.50 9.00
N THR A 141 -20.66 22.58 8.69
CA THR A 141 -20.90 21.14 8.66
C THR A 141 -19.86 20.42 9.49
N VAL A 142 -20.33 19.46 10.28
CA VAL A 142 -19.49 18.53 11.03
C VAL A 142 -19.58 17.13 10.44
N LEU A 143 -18.53 16.36 10.64
CA LEU A 143 -18.43 14.95 10.31
C LEU A 143 -18.59 14.11 11.57
N GLU A 144 -19.59 13.23 11.59
CA GLU A 144 -19.93 12.38 12.72
C GLU A 144 -19.56 10.92 12.40
N PHE A 145 -18.47 10.42 12.99
CA PHE A 145 -18.13 9.00 12.96
C PHE A 145 -18.92 8.24 14.02
N ASN A 146 -19.03 6.91 13.85
CA ASN A 146 -19.75 6.01 14.76
C ASN A 146 -21.21 6.42 15.03
N HIS A 147 -21.85 7.18 14.11
CA HIS A 147 -23.29 7.42 14.14
C HIS A 147 -24.05 6.15 13.71
N GLU A 148 -23.96 5.09 14.52
CA GLU A 148 -24.43 3.74 14.23
C GLU A 148 -24.98 3.06 15.49
N ARG A 149 -25.33 1.76 15.38
CA ARG A 149 -25.68 0.93 16.53
C ARG A 149 -24.51 -0.04 16.81
N ASP A 150 -24.23 -0.27 18.08
CA ASP A 150 -23.26 -1.29 18.49
C ASP A 150 -23.82 -2.72 18.36
N VAL A 151 -23.01 -3.70 18.76
CA VAL A 151 -23.36 -5.14 18.71
C VAL A 151 -24.59 -5.50 19.56
N ASP A 152 -24.92 -4.69 20.56
CA ASP A 152 -26.07 -4.87 21.44
C ASP A 152 -27.27 -4.00 21.00
N ASN A 153 -27.23 -3.47 19.78
CA ASN A 153 -28.21 -2.54 19.20
C ASN A 153 -28.35 -1.21 19.96
N ARG A 154 -27.38 -0.82 20.78
CA ARG A 154 -27.41 0.47 21.48
C ARG A 154 -26.88 1.58 20.58
N ALA A 155 -27.46 2.76 20.76
CA ALA A 155 -27.01 3.97 20.12
C ALA A 155 -25.74 4.49 20.81
N GLY A 156 -24.61 4.49 20.11
CA GLY A 156 -23.39 5.18 20.58
C GLY A 156 -23.47 6.70 20.40
N GLU A 157 -22.62 7.41 21.14
CA GLU A 157 -22.34 8.82 20.89
C GLU A 157 -21.40 8.96 19.68
N PRO A 158 -21.73 9.80 18.68
CA PRO A 158 -20.85 10.00 17.53
C PRO A 158 -19.59 10.77 17.92
N ALA A 159 -18.46 10.42 17.29
CA ALA A 159 -17.25 11.23 17.35
C ALA A 159 -17.35 12.34 16.30
N VAL A 160 -17.31 13.60 16.74
CA VAL A 160 -17.61 14.77 15.91
C VAL A 160 -16.32 15.51 15.54
N TYR A 161 -16.11 15.76 14.25
CA TYR A 161 -14.97 16.49 13.71
C TYR A 161 -15.43 17.65 12.84
N ALA A 162 -14.77 18.81 12.98
CA ALA A 162 -15.00 19.96 12.11
C ALA A 162 -14.25 19.80 10.79
N LEU A 163 -14.86 20.25 9.68
CA LEU A 163 -14.20 20.30 8.38
C LEU A 163 -13.27 21.51 8.30
N ASP A 164 -12.15 21.37 7.61
CA ASP A 164 -11.18 22.43 7.33
C ASP A 164 -11.13 22.75 5.83
N PRO A 165 -12.12 23.48 5.30
CA PRO A 165 -12.06 23.93 3.92
C PRO A 165 -11.00 25.02 3.70
N GLY A 166 -10.31 25.50 4.73
CA GLY A 166 -9.17 26.43 4.60
C GLY A 166 -7.93 25.70 4.11
N ALA A 167 -7.61 24.55 4.70
CA ALA A 167 -6.47 23.72 4.32
C ALA A 167 -6.63 23.08 2.94
N LEU A 168 -7.77 22.45 2.65
CA LEU A 168 -8.08 21.91 1.32
C LEU A 168 -9.59 21.88 1.08
N PHE A 169 -10.01 22.39 -0.08
CA PHE A 169 -11.38 22.23 -0.59
C PHE A 169 -11.36 22.19 -2.12
N LEU A 170 -11.61 21.01 -2.69
CA LEU A 170 -11.68 20.77 -4.13
C LEU A 170 -13.06 20.22 -4.46
N THR A 171 -13.82 20.93 -5.29
CA THR A 171 -15.17 20.52 -5.68
C THR A 171 -15.33 20.57 -7.19
N ASP A 172 -16.18 19.71 -7.73
CA ASP A 172 -16.58 19.69 -9.14
C ASP A 172 -18.06 19.32 -9.27
N GLU A 173 -18.82 20.17 -9.95
CA GLU A 173 -20.27 19.99 -10.13
C GLU A 173 -20.59 18.92 -11.19
N ALA A 174 -19.77 18.79 -12.24
CA ALA A 174 -20.04 17.89 -13.35
C ALA A 174 -19.78 16.42 -12.98
N LEU A 175 -18.71 16.17 -12.23
CA LEU A 175 -18.39 14.87 -11.65
C LEU A 175 -19.04 14.64 -10.27
N ASP A 176 -19.65 15.68 -9.71
CA ASP A 176 -20.38 15.70 -8.45
C ASP A 176 -19.57 15.18 -7.25
N TYR A 177 -18.39 15.74 -7.02
CA TYR A 177 -17.57 15.42 -5.85
C TYR A 177 -17.09 16.66 -5.11
N THR A 178 -16.82 16.49 -3.81
CA THR A 178 -16.08 17.42 -2.96
C THR A 178 -15.08 16.65 -2.12
N LEU A 179 -13.81 17.02 -2.23
CA LEU A 179 -12.71 16.60 -1.36
C LEU A 179 -12.39 17.76 -0.41
N VAL A 180 -12.45 17.52 0.90
CA VAL A 180 -12.25 18.54 1.92
C VAL A 180 -11.37 18.01 3.06
N ALA A 181 -10.53 18.87 3.63
CA ALA A 181 -9.75 18.50 4.80
C ALA A 181 -10.59 18.48 6.08
N VAL A 182 -10.12 17.79 7.10
CA VAL A 182 -10.77 17.65 8.41
C VAL A 182 -9.77 18.04 9.49
N HIS A 183 -10.23 18.78 10.49
CA HIS A 183 -9.40 19.14 11.64
C HIS A 183 -9.00 17.90 12.45
N SER A 184 -7.83 17.98 13.08
CA SER A 184 -7.39 16.98 14.07
C SER A 184 -8.36 16.92 15.26
N GLY A 185 -8.37 15.77 15.92
CA GLY A 185 -9.10 15.57 17.17
C GLY A 185 -8.51 16.34 18.35
N PRO A 186 -9.14 16.25 19.54
CA PRO A 186 -8.70 16.96 20.75
C PRO A 186 -7.27 16.63 21.20
N ASP A 187 -6.78 15.43 20.85
CA ASP A 187 -5.42 14.94 21.11
C ASP A 187 -4.39 15.37 20.05
N GLY A 188 -4.82 16.16 19.05
CA GLY A 188 -3.99 16.59 17.92
C GLY A 188 -3.83 15.55 16.81
N SER A 189 -4.39 14.34 16.97
CA SER A 189 -4.30 13.27 15.97
C SER A 189 -5.25 13.52 14.79
N ALA A 190 -4.84 13.10 13.60
CA ALA A 190 -5.71 13.11 12.43
C ALA A 190 -6.84 12.08 12.60
N PRO A 191 -8.07 12.35 12.12
CA PRO A 191 -9.19 11.41 12.26
C PRO A 191 -8.89 10.03 11.67
N GLY A 192 -8.10 9.95 10.60
CA GLY A 192 -7.67 8.69 10.02
C GLY A 192 -6.77 7.83 10.91
N GLU A 193 -6.14 8.36 11.95
CA GLU A 193 -5.44 7.51 12.94
C GLU A 193 -6.41 6.78 13.86
N ALA A 194 -7.54 7.42 14.18
CA ALA A 194 -8.59 6.82 15.00
C ALA A 194 -9.51 5.90 14.19
N PHE A 195 -9.87 6.26 12.96
CA PHE A 195 -10.90 5.58 12.16
C PHE A 195 -10.36 4.83 10.94
N GLY A 196 -9.11 5.05 10.55
CA GLY A 196 -8.55 4.60 9.28
C GLY A 196 -9.05 5.42 8.08
N TRP A 197 -8.59 5.06 6.89
CA TRP A 197 -9.04 5.66 5.63
C TRP A 197 -9.02 4.64 4.49
N ASN A 198 -9.77 4.91 3.43
CA ASN A 198 -9.81 4.07 2.23
C ASN A 198 -8.86 4.61 1.17
N ARG A 199 -7.84 3.83 0.83
CA ARG A 199 -6.96 4.20 -0.28
C ARG A 199 -7.69 4.08 -1.60
N LEU A 200 -7.69 5.16 -2.37
CA LEU A 200 -8.27 5.18 -3.70
C LEU A 200 -7.28 4.62 -4.74
N ILE A 201 -7.80 3.80 -5.65
CA ILE A 201 -6.97 3.11 -6.64
C ILE A 201 -7.43 3.51 -8.05
N ARG A 202 -6.52 4.07 -8.85
CA ARG A 202 -6.75 4.54 -10.22
C ARG A 202 -6.78 3.38 -11.22
N ALA A 203 -5.95 2.36 -11.01
CA ALA A 203 -5.84 1.21 -11.91
C ALA A 203 -7.18 0.51 -12.16
N GLN A 204 -7.31 -0.08 -13.34
CA GLN A 204 -8.47 -0.88 -13.76
C GLN A 204 -8.50 -2.26 -13.06
N GLY A 205 -9.54 -3.07 -13.32
CA GLY A 205 -9.69 -4.41 -12.74
C GLY A 205 -10.09 -4.41 -11.26
N LYS A 206 -10.61 -3.29 -10.73
CA LYS A 206 -11.17 -3.28 -9.36
C LYS A 206 -12.50 -4.03 -9.28
N VAL A 207 -13.30 -3.96 -10.33
CA VAL A 207 -14.61 -4.58 -10.45
C VAL A 207 -14.90 -4.77 -11.92
N VAL A 208 -15.63 -5.84 -12.28
CA VAL A 208 -16.14 -6.10 -13.63
C VAL A 208 -17.67 -6.18 -13.62
N ILE A 209 -18.29 -5.98 -14.78
CA ILE A 209 -19.76 -5.98 -14.87
C ILE A 209 -20.30 -7.36 -14.47
N GLY A 210 -21.32 -7.37 -13.62
CA GLY A 210 -21.90 -8.57 -13.01
C GLY A 210 -21.50 -8.79 -11.55
N GLU A 211 -20.35 -8.27 -11.11
CA GLU A 211 -19.89 -8.44 -9.73
C GLU A 211 -20.76 -7.66 -8.73
N PRO A 212 -20.91 -8.16 -7.49
CA PRO A 212 -21.56 -7.42 -6.42
C PRO A 212 -20.77 -6.17 -6.04
N VAL A 213 -21.50 -5.15 -5.60
CA VAL A 213 -20.95 -3.92 -5.02
C VAL A 213 -21.63 -3.62 -3.69
N ASN A 214 -20.86 -3.12 -2.72
CA ASN A 214 -21.30 -2.91 -1.36
C ASN A 214 -21.32 -1.40 -1.06
N VAL A 215 -22.41 -0.87 -0.52
CA VAL A 215 -22.51 0.57 -0.20
C VAL A 215 -22.66 0.75 1.31
N ILE A 216 -21.86 1.63 1.91
CA ILE A 216 -21.96 1.98 3.33
C ILE A 216 -22.31 3.46 3.44
N GLY A 217 -23.28 3.81 4.28
CA GLY A 217 -23.62 5.22 4.48
C GLY A 217 -24.76 5.49 5.43
N HIS A 218 -25.27 6.72 5.35
CA HIS A 218 -26.31 7.24 6.22
C HIS A 218 -27.56 7.59 5.40
N PRO A 219 -28.35 6.60 4.94
CA PRO A 219 -29.55 6.84 4.14
C PRO A 219 -30.53 7.74 4.90
N ALA A 220 -31.08 8.74 4.22
CA ALA A 220 -31.88 9.83 4.79
C ALA A 220 -31.26 10.50 6.05
N GLY A 221 -29.95 10.39 6.25
CA GLY A 221 -29.29 10.86 7.46
C GLY A 221 -29.52 10.01 8.71
N ARG A 222 -30.02 8.79 8.57
CA ARG A 222 -30.21 7.81 9.65
C ARG A 222 -28.85 7.27 10.13
N ARG A 223 -28.92 6.34 11.09
CA ARG A 223 -27.75 5.57 11.54
C ARG A 223 -27.12 4.82 10.37
N LYS A 224 -25.82 4.54 10.49
CA LYS A 224 -25.05 3.88 9.43
C LYS A 224 -25.70 2.55 9.05
N GLU A 225 -25.88 2.35 7.76
CA GLU A 225 -26.46 1.16 7.16
C GLU A 225 -25.50 0.64 6.07
N ILE A 226 -25.60 -0.66 5.78
CA ILE A 226 -24.79 -1.34 4.77
C ILE A 226 -25.68 -2.10 3.80
N ALA A 227 -25.49 -1.82 2.50
CA ALA A 227 -26.23 -2.45 1.42
C ALA A 227 -25.31 -3.42 0.66
N ILE A 228 -25.42 -4.70 0.99
CA ILE A 228 -24.65 -5.81 0.38
C ILE A 228 -25.52 -6.78 -0.44
N ARG A 229 -26.84 -6.54 -0.49
CA ARG A 229 -27.81 -7.37 -1.21
C ARG A 229 -28.36 -6.60 -2.40
N ASP A 230 -28.65 -7.32 -3.48
CA ASP A 230 -29.27 -6.79 -4.71
C ASP A 230 -28.52 -5.61 -5.37
N ASN A 231 -27.20 -5.56 -5.15
CA ASN A 231 -26.31 -4.54 -5.68
C ASN A 231 -25.25 -5.20 -6.56
N THR A 232 -25.49 -5.24 -7.86
CA THR A 232 -24.50 -5.71 -8.85
C THR A 232 -24.15 -4.61 -9.84
N LEU A 233 -22.89 -4.57 -10.28
CA LEU A 233 -22.47 -3.66 -11.33
C LEU A 233 -23.18 -4.03 -12.63
N ARG A 234 -23.93 -3.08 -13.20
CA ARG A 234 -24.73 -3.26 -14.42
C ARG A 234 -24.05 -2.70 -15.65
N TYR A 235 -23.31 -1.60 -15.49
CA TYR A 235 -22.63 -0.95 -16.59
C TYR A 235 -21.48 -0.07 -16.10
N GLN A 236 -20.41 0.00 -16.88
CA GLN A 236 -19.27 0.88 -16.63
C GLN A 236 -19.16 1.91 -17.75
N LEU A 237 -19.38 3.19 -17.42
CA LEU A 237 -19.12 4.33 -18.31
C LEU A 237 -17.68 4.84 -18.11
N HIS A 238 -17.28 5.82 -18.91
CA HIS A 238 -15.99 6.49 -18.74
C HIS A 238 -15.82 7.06 -17.32
N ASP A 239 -16.77 7.87 -16.86
CA ASP A 239 -16.67 8.51 -15.55
C ASP A 239 -17.51 7.85 -14.45
N PHE A 240 -18.54 7.08 -14.83
CA PHE A 240 -19.57 6.62 -13.89
C PHE A 240 -19.74 5.10 -13.90
N LEU A 241 -20.22 4.55 -12.77
CA LEU A 241 -20.70 3.18 -12.62
C LEU A 241 -22.21 3.20 -12.47
N GLN A 242 -22.90 2.28 -13.14
CA GLN A 242 -24.32 2.02 -12.93
C GLN A 242 -24.49 0.66 -12.26
N TYR A 243 -25.22 0.60 -11.16
CA TYR A 243 -25.37 -0.62 -10.36
C TYR A 243 -26.79 -0.77 -9.80
N GLY A 244 -27.06 -1.92 -9.18
CA GLY A 244 -28.37 -2.28 -8.61
C GLY A 244 -28.94 -1.24 -7.63
N ALA A 245 -30.27 -1.21 -7.52
CA ALA A 245 -31.05 -0.19 -6.84
C ALA A 245 -31.25 -0.44 -5.33
N GLY A 246 -30.44 -1.29 -4.68
CA GLY A 246 -30.62 -1.68 -3.28
C GLY A 246 -30.32 -0.60 -2.24
N THR A 247 -30.24 0.68 -2.63
CA THR A 247 -29.98 1.80 -1.72
C THR A 247 -31.15 2.77 -1.71
N GLU A 248 -31.65 3.05 -0.50
CA GLU A 248 -32.70 4.03 -0.27
C GLU A 248 -32.23 5.49 -0.47
N PRO A 249 -33.17 6.44 -0.62
CA PRO A 249 -32.91 7.87 -0.54
C PRO A 249 -31.87 8.29 0.52
N GLY A 250 -30.94 9.20 0.16
CA GLY A 250 -30.07 9.90 1.12
C GLY A 250 -28.72 9.25 1.42
N SER A 251 -28.29 8.26 0.64
CA SER A 251 -26.93 7.69 0.69
C SER A 251 -25.90 8.51 -0.13
N SER A 252 -26.24 9.72 -0.57
CA SER A 252 -25.33 10.60 -1.32
C SER A 252 -24.01 10.79 -0.57
N GLY A 253 -22.91 10.53 -1.27
CA GLY A 253 -21.56 10.67 -0.78
C GLY A 253 -20.99 9.36 -0.21
N SER A 254 -21.79 8.28 -0.22
CA SER A 254 -21.35 6.97 0.21
C SER A 254 -20.27 6.36 -0.68
N PRO A 255 -19.25 5.72 -0.11
CA PRO A 255 -18.36 4.86 -0.88
C PRO A 255 -19.10 3.63 -1.40
N VAL A 256 -18.79 3.26 -2.64
CA VAL A 256 -19.19 2.01 -3.29
C VAL A 256 -17.95 1.12 -3.32
N PHE A 257 -18.05 -0.07 -2.73
CA PHE A 257 -16.96 -1.04 -2.58
C PHE A 257 -17.16 -2.27 -3.46
N ASN A 258 -16.07 -2.97 -3.81
CA ASN A 258 -16.12 -4.37 -4.23
C ASN A 258 -16.08 -5.31 -2.99
N ASP A 259 -16.06 -6.62 -3.20
CA ASP A 259 -15.98 -7.62 -2.11
C ASP A 259 -14.63 -7.65 -1.36
N GLN A 260 -13.59 -7.04 -1.94
CA GLN A 260 -12.32 -6.83 -1.27
C GLN A 260 -12.32 -5.56 -0.39
N TRP A 261 -13.46 -4.87 -0.29
CA TRP A 261 -13.61 -3.58 0.40
C TRP A 261 -12.74 -2.45 -0.18
N GLU A 262 -12.42 -2.54 -1.48
CA GLU A 262 -11.77 -1.45 -2.21
C GLU A 262 -12.82 -0.50 -2.79
N VAL A 263 -12.61 0.81 -2.67
CA VAL A 263 -13.55 1.82 -3.19
C VAL A 263 -13.51 1.85 -4.72
N VAL A 264 -14.61 1.43 -5.35
CA VAL A 264 -14.80 1.44 -6.81
C VAL A 264 -15.51 2.70 -7.30
N GLY A 265 -16.28 3.37 -6.45
CA GLY A 265 -16.87 4.66 -6.75
C GLY A 265 -17.46 5.41 -5.57
N LEU A 266 -18.02 6.59 -5.87
CA LEU A 266 -18.71 7.50 -4.96
C LEU A 266 -20.17 7.59 -5.40
N HIS A 267 -21.10 7.10 -4.59
CA HIS A 267 -22.54 7.17 -4.88
C HIS A 267 -22.99 8.63 -4.96
N HIS A 268 -23.68 9.00 -6.03
CA HIS A 268 -24.12 10.39 -6.25
C HIS A 268 -25.60 10.54 -6.64
N ALA A 269 -26.21 9.50 -7.23
CA ALA A 269 -27.57 9.60 -7.73
C ALA A 269 -28.27 8.23 -7.74
N ALA A 270 -29.54 8.24 -7.38
CA ALA A 270 -30.48 7.19 -7.75
C ALA A 270 -31.07 7.51 -9.14
N ILE A 271 -31.31 6.47 -9.94
CA ILE A 271 -31.83 6.56 -11.30
C ILE A 271 -33.33 6.21 -11.27
N PRO A 272 -34.21 7.17 -11.59
CA PRO A 272 -35.64 6.94 -11.66
C PRO A 272 -36.01 6.18 -12.93
N ASP A 273 -37.10 5.41 -12.87
CA ASP A 273 -37.79 4.92 -14.04
C ASP A 273 -38.43 6.10 -14.79
N THR A 274 -38.41 6.08 -16.12
CA THR A 274 -38.92 7.17 -16.93
C THR A 274 -39.71 6.67 -18.13
N ASP A 275 -40.77 7.40 -18.50
CA ASP A 275 -41.48 7.16 -19.76
C ASP A 275 -40.65 7.56 -21.00
N GLU A 276 -41.20 7.33 -22.19
CA GLU A 276 -40.58 7.69 -23.47
C GLU A 276 -40.25 9.19 -23.61
N ARG A 277 -40.97 10.04 -22.87
CA ARG A 277 -40.77 11.49 -22.83
C ARG A 277 -39.77 11.91 -21.75
N GLY A 278 -39.22 10.97 -20.99
CA GLY A 278 -38.27 11.21 -19.91
C GLY A 278 -38.89 11.67 -18.59
N ARG A 279 -40.22 11.59 -18.44
CA ARG A 279 -40.92 11.92 -17.19
C ARG A 279 -40.76 10.78 -16.21
N TRP A 280 -40.47 11.10 -14.95
CA TRP A 280 -40.26 10.10 -13.90
C TRP A 280 -41.56 9.37 -13.61
N LEU A 281 -41.45 8.09 -13.24
CA LEU A 281 -42.59 7.24 -12.93
C LEU A 281 -42.67 6.92 -11.44
N THR A 282 -43.90 6.85 -10.91
CA THR A 282 -44.19 6.29 -9.59
C THR A 282 -44.04 4.77 -9.60
N VAL A 283 -44.03 4.15 -8.41
CA VAL A 283 -44.10 2.68 -8.25
C VAL A 283 -45.27 2.03 -8.98
N ASP A 284 -46.38 2.76 -9.15
CA ASP A 284 -47.57 2.33 -9.90
C ASP A 284 -47.47 2.57 -11.42
N GLY A 285 -46.33 3.05 -11.91
CA GLY A 285 -46.09 3.30 -13.33
C GLY A 285 -46.74 4.58 -13.88
N ARG A 286 -47.19 5.50 -13.02
CA ARG A 286 -47.79 6.77 -13.45
C ARG A 286 -46.72 7.86 -13.52
N PRO A 287 -46.78 8.78 -14.51
CA PRO A 287 -45.89 9.94 -14.52
C PRO A 287 -46.08 10.80 -13.27
N ILE A 288 -44.96 11.20 -12.67
CA ILE A 288 -44.95 12.10 -11.51
C ILE A 288 -45.29 13.51 -11.98
N ASP A 289 -46.13 14.17 -11.19
CA ASP A 289 -46.41 15.59 -11.36
C ASP A 289 -45.11 16.40 -11.09
N PRO A 290 -44.63 17.21 -12.05
CA PRO A 290 -43.40 17.98 -11.89
C PRO A 290 -43.34 18.85 -10.63
N ASP A 291 -44.50 19.25 -10.11
CA ASP A 291 -44.67 20.16 -8.97
C ASP A 291 -44.68 19.43 -7.60
N HIS A 292 -44.72 18.10 -7.58
CA HIS A 292 -44.62 17.31 -6.35
C HIS A 292 -43.16 17.04 -5.96
N ASP A 293 -42.87 17.00 -4.66
CA ASP A 293 -41.58 16.56 -4.16
C ASP A 293 -41.36 15.09 -4.57
N PRO A 294 -40.28 14.76 -5.30
CA PRO A 294 -39.98 13.38 -5.68
C PRO A 294 -39.84 12.42 -4.50
N ASP A 295 -39.47 12.94 -3.32
CA ASP A 295 -39.37 12.13 -2.10
C ASP A 295 -40.76 11.72 -1.57
N ASP A 296 -41.80 12.52 -1.81
CA ASP A 296 -43.19 12.23 -1.42
C ASP A 296 -44.00 11.53 -2.53
N ALA A 297 -43.53 11.58 -3.77
CA ALA A 297 -44.25 11.08 -4.94
C ALA A 297 -44.15 9.56 -5.17
N GLY A 298 -43.44 8.82 -4.33
CA GLY A 298 -43.29 7.36 -4.49
C GLY A 298 -42.61 6.96 -5.80
N VAL A 299 -41.52 7.65 -6.16
CA VAL A 299 -40.72 7.40 -7.38
C VAL A 299 -40.25 5.94 -7.44
N ARG A 300 -40.39 5.31 -8.60
CA ARG A 300 -39.78 3.99 -8.88
C ARG A 300 -38.32 4.16 -9.25
N TRP A 301 -37.42 3.71 -8.38
CA TRP A 301 -35.98 3.71 -8.64
C TRP A 301 -35.55 2.38 -9.25
N ILE A 302 -34.78 2.44 -10.34
CA ILE A 302 -34.42 1.24 -11.14
C ILE A 302 -32.93 0.90 -11.11
N ALA A 303 -32.09 1.87 -10.77
CA ALA A 303 -30.65 1.69 -10.64
C ALA A 303 -30.05 2.81 -9.79
N ASN A 304 -28.77 2.68 -9.49
CA ASN A 304 -27.94 3.73 -8.91
C ASN A 304 -26.81 4.09 -9.85
N GLU A 305 -26.26 5.29 -9.66
CA GLU A 305 -25.04 5.73 -10.31
C GLU A 305 -24.02 6.23 -9.27
N GLY A 306 -22.74 6.09 -9.60
CA GLY A 306 -21.67 6.68 -8.81
C GLY A 306 -20.45 7.05 -9.66
N LEU A 307 -19.73 8.09 -9.23
CA LEU A 307 -18.47 8.51 -9.85
C LEU A 307 -17.40 7.43 -9.65
N ARG A 308 -16.72 7.02 -10.72
CA ARG A 308 -15.62 6.06 -10.67
C ARG A 308 -14.43 6.64 -9.94
N THR A 309 -13.86 5.88 -9.01
CA THR A 309 -12.62 6.24 -8.32
C THR A 309 -11.48 6.58 -9.30
N SER A 310 -11.40 5.86 -10.43
CA SER A 310 -10.42 6.12 -11.48
C SER A 310 -10.61 7.49 -12.15
N ALA A 311 -11.85 7.90 -12.40
CA ALA A 311 -12.16 9.19 -13.02
C ALA A 311 -11.90 10.33 -12.04
N PHE A 312 -12.34 10.18 -10.78
CA PHE A 312 -12.03 11.09 -9.69
C PHE A 312 -10.51 11.32 -9.55
N LEU A 313 -9.71 10.26 -9.44
CA LEU A 313 -8.26 10.40 -9.29
C LEU A 313 -7.59 11.01 -10.52
N THR A 314 -8.10 10.74 -11.72
CA THR A 314 -7.58 11.36 -12.95
C THR A 314 -7.84 12.87 -12.93
N HIS A 315 -9.07 13.27 -12.61
CA HIS A 315 -9.45 14.68 -12.54
C HIS A 315 -8.70 15.46 -11.45
N VAL A 316 -8.56 14.89 -10.25
CA VAL A 316 -7.89 15.56 -9.12
C VAL A 316 -6.39 15.78 -9.38
N ARG A 317 -5.72 14.86 -10.07
CA ARG A 317 -4.30 15.01 -10.44
C ARG A 317 -4.02 16.24 -11.31
N GLU A 318 -5.00 16.65 -12.11
CA GLU A 318 -4.88 17.77 -13.04
C GLU A 318 -5.17 19.12 -12.38
N ARG A 319 -5.59 19.14 -11.11
CA ARG A 319 -5.88 20.37 -10.37
C ARG A 319 -4.59 21.11 -10.04
N ARG A 320 -4.61 22.44 -10.23
CA ARG A 320 -3.54 23.34 -9.80
C ARG A 320 -3.68 23.59 -8.30
N LEU A 321 -2.67 23.18 -7.55
CA LEU A 321 -2.60 23.26 -6.09
C LEU A 321 -1.29 23.90 -5.68
N ASP A 322 -1.32 24.66 -4.57
CA ASP A 322 -0.11 25.09 -3.88
C ASP A 322 0.63 23.90 -3.23
N GLU A 323 1.81 24.15 -2.67
CA GLU A 323 2.65 23.08 -2.11
C GLU A 323 2.02 22.42 -0.89
N ALA A 324 1.34 23.18 -0.02
CA ALA A 324 0.70 22.66 1.18
C ALA A 324 -0.51 21.76 0.83
N GLN A 325 -1.34 22.23 -0.11
CA GLN A 325 -2.47 21.47 -0.65
C GLN A 325 -2.01 20.20 -1.38
N ARG A 326 -0.90 20.28 -2.12
CA ARG A 326 -0.30 19.12 -2.80
C ARG A 326 0.24 18.10 -1.80
N ALA A 327 0.87 18.54 -0.71
CA ALA A 327 1.35 17.67 0.36
C ALA A 327 0.17 16.94 1.05
N LEU A 328 -0.91 17.66 1.35
CA LEU A 328 -2.15 17.05 1.85
C LEU A 328 -2.70 16.02 0.86
N LEU A 329 -2.82 16.37 -0.42
CA LEU A 329 -3.33 15.46 -1.44
C LEU A 329 -2.44 14.21 -1.61
N ALA A 330 -1.11 14.35 -1.46
CA ALA A 330 -0.16 13.24 -1.53
C ALA A 330 -0.38 12.19 -0.42
N THR A 331 -1.00 12.57 0.70
CA THR A 331 -1.35 11.61 1.76
C THR A 331 -2.41 10.58 1.36
N MET A 332 -3.17 10.82 0.27
CA MET A 332 -4.05 9.82 -0.37
C MET A 332 -3.25 8.72 -1.10
N GLY A 333 -1.95 8.92 -1.27
CA GLY A 333 -1.02 8.05 -1.97
C GLY A 333 -0.61 8.57 -3.35
N GLU A 334 0.44 7.96 -3.91
CA GLU A 334 1.10 8.37 -5.17
C GLU A 334 0.16 8.49 -6.38
N GLN A 335 -0.98 7.79 -6.36
CA GLN A 335 -1.94 7.80 -7.47
C GLN A 335 -2.81 9.06 -7.51
N ALA A 336 -2.86 9.84 -6.42
CA ALA A 336 -3.65 11.07 -6.32
C ALA A 336 -2.93 12.32 -6.84
N VAL A 337 -1.61 12.25 -7.03
CA VAL A 337 -0.80 13.37 -7.52
C VAL A 337 -0.28 13.06 -8.93
N ALA A 338 -0.24 14.06 -9.82
CA ALA A 338 0.39 13.89 -11.13
C ALA A 338 1.86 13.49 -10.93
N GLU A 339 2.34 12.52 -11.71
CA GLU A 339 3.79 12.25 -11.79
C GLU A 339 4.45 13.54 -12.24
N ARG A 340 5.15 14.19 -11.31
CA ARG A 340 6.12 15.21 -11.66
C ARG A 340 7.20 14.47 -12.48
N PRO A 341 7.70 14.98 -13.63
CA PRO A 341 9.03 14.54 -14.06
C PRO A 341 9.91 14.72 -12.83
N PRO A 342 10.64 13.66 -12.41
CA PRO A 342 10.99 13.43 -11.01
C PRO A 342 11.35 14.76 -10.38
N ALA A 343 10.40 15.31 -9.60
CA ALA A 343 10.78 16.43 -8.78
C ALA A 343 11.89 15.91 -7.90
N ALA A 344 12.91 16.75 -7.72
CA ALA A 344 14.06 16.48 -6.89
C ALA A 344 13.63 15.56 -5.75
N PRO A 345 14.24 14.38 -5.66
CA PRO A 345 13.76 13.29 -4.82
C PRO A 345 13.35 13.82 -3.46
N VAL A 346 12.17 13.41 -3.00
CA VAL A 346 11.70 13.64 -1.63
C VAL A 346 12.89 13.36 -0.72
N GLY A 347 13.39 14.42 -0.08
CA GLY A 347 14.77 14.51 0.36
C GLY A 347 15.25 13.24 1.03
N VAL A 348 16.12 12.51 0.33
CA VAL A 348 16.94 11.47 0.92
C VAL A 348 17.71 12.16 2.03
N ARG A 349 17.44 11.81 3.29
CA ARG A 349 18.18 12.32 4.47
C ARG A 349 19.62 11.79 4.53
N GLY A 350 20.16 11.29 3.43
CA GLY A 350 21.53 10.83 3.37
C GLY A 350 22.51 12.00 3.52
N VAL A 351 23.56 11.81 4.32
CA VAL A 351 24.57 12.85 4.51
C VAL A 351 25.65 12.70 3.47
N ARG A 352 25.92 13.77 2.72
CA ARG A 352 27.02 13.82 1.77
C ARG A 352 28.34 14.13 2.49
N ALA A 353 29.45 13.67 1.92
CA ALA A 353 30.76 14.11 2.39
C ALA A 353 30.98 15.60 2.08
N THR A 354 31.68 16.30 2.97
CA THR A 354 32.06 17.71 2.86
C THR A 354 33.53 17.91 2.47
N GLY A 355 34.31 16.83 2.39
CA GLY A 355 35.72 16.83 1.99
C GLY A 355 35.96 16.94 0.47
N PRO A 356 37.22 17.09 0.03
CA PRO A 356 37.57 17.22 -1.39
C PRO A 356 37.17 15.97 -2.21
N THR A 357 36.62 16.20 -3.40
CA THR A 357 36.10 15.16 -4.31
C THR A 357 37.18 14.46 -5.15
N SER A 358 38.45 14.88 -5.03
CA SER A 358 39.59 14.31 -5.74
C SER A 358 40.25 13.21 -4.90
N GLY A 359 39.73 11.98 -4.98
CA GLY A 359 40.26 10.81 -4.27
C GLY A 359 39.26 9.65 -4.23
N THR A 360 39.67 8.49 -3.70
CA THR A 360 38.75 7.39 -3.42
C THR A 360 37.78 7.80 -2.30
N GLN A 361 36.48 7.74 -2.55
CA GLN A 361 35.44 8.20 -1.61
C GLN A 361 34.92 7.04 -0.76
N LEU A 362 34.60 7.30 0.50
CA LEU A 362 34.06 6.29 1.42
C LEU A 362 32.54 6.43 1.55
N VAL A 363 31.81 5.38 1.16
CA VAL A 363 30.35 5.30 1.21
C VAL A 363 29.95 4.24 2.22
N PHE A 364 29.15 4.62 3.21
CA PHE A 364 28.53 3.70 4.15
C PHE A 364 27.08 3.45 3.75
N LEU A 365 26.69 2.19 3.57
CA LEU A 365 25.31 1.78 3.30
C LEU A 365 24.73 1.07 4.54
N PRO A 366 24.00 1.81 5.40
CA PRO A 366 23.41 1.26 6.60
C PRO A 366 22.24 0.34 6.27
N GLY A 367 21.90 -0.59 7.17
CA GLY A 367 20.55 -1.15 7.21
C GLY A 367 19.54 -0.12 7.77
N PRO A 368 18.24 -0.28 7.50
CA PRO A 368 17.21 0.64 8.01
C PRO A 368 17.19 0.62 9.55
N GLY A 369 16.98 1.78 10.17
CA GLY A 369 16.91 1.86 11.63
C GLY A 369 16.52 3.24 12.17
N PRO A 370 16.32 3.36 13.49
CA PRO A 370 15.82 4.58 14.14
C PRO A 370 16.75 5.80 13.99
N HIS A 371 17.98 5.57 13.52
CA HIS A 371 19.00 6.59 13.29
C HIS A 371 18.85 7.34 11.96
N GLU A 372 17.93 6.95 11.08
CA GLU A 372 17.72 7.68 9.82
C GLU A 372 17.02 9.03 10.00
N ALA A 373 16.36 9.25 11.14
CA ALA A 373 15.78 10.54 11.49
C ALA A 373 16.86 11.62 11.68
N ASP A 374 18.01 11.26 12.26
CA ASP A 374 19.22 12.07 12.37
C ASP A 374 20.46 11.18 12.15
N PRO A 375 21.02 11.17 10.93
CA PRO A 375 22.14 10.31 10.56
C PRO A 375 23.50 10.81 11.06
N ALA A 376 23.61 12.06 11.55
CA ALA A 376 24.89 12.64 11.92
C ALA A 376 25.59 11.92 13.10
N PRO A 377 24.90 11.54 14.19
CA PRO A 377 25.47 10.76 15.28
C PRO A 377 25.99 9.39 14.83
N VAL A 378 25.25 8.72 13.93
CA VAL A 378 25.66 7.41 13.39
C VAL A 378 26.87 7.53 12.48
N ARG A 379 26.89 8.54 11.61
CA ARG A 379 28.06 8.86 10.79
C ARG A 379 29.31 9.09 11.65
N ALA A 380 29.17 9.83 12.75
CA ALA A 380 30.27 10.07 13.70
C ALA A 380 30.71 8.80 14.42
N ALA A 381 29.76 7.99 14.91
CA ALA A 381 30.04 6.73 15.59
C ALA A 381 30.77 5.73 14.69
N TRP A 382 30.39 5.65 13.40
CA TRP A 382 31.00 4.72 12.45
C TRP A 382 32.38 5.18 12.00
N ALA A 383 32.57 6.48 11.77
CA ALA A 383 33.90 7.06 11.57
C ALA A 383 34.82 6.73 12.75
N ALA A 384 34.34 6.91 13.98
CA ALA A 384 35.11 6.63 15.19
C ALA A 384 35.41 5.13 15.37
N ALA A 385 34.48 4.26 14.99
CA ALA A 385 34.64 2.81 15.11
C ALA A 385 35.74 2.25 14.19
N LEU A 386 35.93 2.85 13.00
CA LEU A 386 37.02 2.51 12.08
C LEU A 386 38.41 2.79 12.68
N ARG A 387 38.53 3.74 13.61
CA ARG A 387 39.80 4.15 14.25
C ARG A 387 40.93 4.44 13.24
N LEU A 388 40.60 5.03 12.09
CA LEU A 388 41.56 5.35 11.05
C LEU A 388 42.04 6.80 11.15
N ASP A 389 43.35 6.99 11.22
CA ASP A 389 43.96 8.32 11.25
C ASP A 389 43.68 9.08 9.94
N GLY A 390 43.07 10.26 10.08
CA GLY A 390 42.76 11.16 8.98
C GLY A 390 41.42 10.93 8.27
N VAL A 391 40.59 9.96 8.72
CA VAL A 391 39.21 9.80 8.25
C VAL A 391 38.26 10.41 9.29
N THR A 392 37.53 11.45 8.91
CA THR A 392 36.53 12.10 9.78
C THR A 392 35.11 11.78 9.32
N ALA A 393 34.12 12.04 10.17
CA ALA A 393 32.71 11.92 9.76
C ALA A 393 32.36 12.79 8.54
N GLY A 394 33.08 13.89 8.32
CA GLY A 394 32.90 14.78 7.15
C GLY A 394 33.31 14.13 5.83
N ASP A 395 34.10 13.06 5.85
CA ASP A 395 34.59 12.37 4.65
C ASP A 395 33.66 11.23 4.20
N LEU A 396 32.60 10.96 4.98
CA LEU A 396 31.70 9.82 4.78
C LEU A 396 30.42 10.23 4.07
N TRP A 397 30.13 9.52 2.98
CA TRP A 397 28.81 9.49 2.36
C TRP A 397 27.95 8.45 3.08
N LEU A 398 26.78 8.84 3.56
CA LEU A 398 25.87 7.95 4.29
C LEU A 398 24.46 8.08 3.71
N PRO A 399 24.12 7.34 2.63
CA PRO A 399 22.76 7.29 2.10
C PRO A 399 21.79 6.68 3.11
N CYS A 400 20.58 7.24 3.21
CA CYS A 400 19.50 6.73 4.08
C CYS A 400 18.28 6.38 3.23
N TYR A 401 17.65 5.24 3.47
CA TYR A 401 16.58 4.74 2.59
C TYR A 401 15.46 3.97 3.32
N GLY A 402 15.55 3.77 4.63
CA GLY A 402 14.53 3.14 5.47
C GLY A 402 13.20 3.88 5.50
N ASP A 403 13.13 5.19 5.21
CA ASP A 403 11.86 5.90 4.96
C ASP A 403 11.07 5.32 3.78
N VAL A 404 11.75 4.77 2.77
CA VAL A 404 11.11 4.07 1.64
C VAL A 404 10.50 2.75 2.13
N LEU A 405 11.25 2.00 2.94
CA LEU A 405 10.81 0.71 3.49
C LEU A 405 9.68 0.89 4.51
N THR A 406 9.74 1.93 5.33
CA THR A 406 8.70 2.29 6.31
C THR A 406 7.39 2.66 5.61
N ARG A 407 7.45 3.44 4.53
CA ARG A 407 6.26 3.73 3.71
C ARG A 407 5.73 2.50 2.97
N ALA A 408 6.62 1.58 2.60
CA ALA A 408 6.25 0.35 1.93
C ALA A 408 5.66 -0.71 2.87
N SER A 409 6.06 -0.70 4.15
CA SER A 409 5.55 -1.56 5.22
C SER A 409 4.27 -1.02 5.84
N ALA A 410 4.07 0.29 5.82
CA ALA A 410 2.83 0.92 6.25
C ALA A 410 1.67 0.34 5.43
N VAL A 411 0.75 -0.35 6.11
CA VAL A 411 -0.50 -0.81 5.50
C VAL A 411 -1.14 0.41 4.86
N PRO A 412 -1.34 0.45 3.53
CA PRO A 412 -1.84 1.65 2.86
C PRO A 412 -3.27 2.05 3.29
N GLU A 413 -3.90 1.19 4.09
CA GLU A 413 -5.06 1.42 4.91
C GLU A 413 -4.70 1.06 6.38
N ALA A 414 -4.40 2.04 7.23
CA ALA A 414 -4.18 1.75 8.64
C ALA A 414 -5.53 1.73 9.37
N VAL A 415 -6.10 0.54 9.52
CA VAL A 415 -6.92 0.21 10.71
C VAL A 415 -6.12 -0.87 11.43
N PRO A 416 -5.99 -0.81 12.77
CA PRO A 416 -5.24 -1.80 13.53
C PRO A 416 -5.61 -3.20 13.06
N VAL A 417 -4.61 -3.93 12.58
CA VAL A 417 -4.80 -5.32 12.19
C VAL A 417 -5.21 -6.05 13.47
N GLY A 418 -6.37 -6.73 13.43
CA GLY A 418 -6.78 -7.61 14.53
C GLY A 418 -5.67 -8.63 14.86
N PRO A 419 -5.75 -9.31 16.02
CA PRO A 419 -4.69 -10.19 16.54
C PRO A 419 -4.24 -11.34 15.60
N GLU A 420 -4.90 -11.53 14.46
CA GLU A 420 -4.56 -12.53 13.45
C GLU A 420 -3.50 -12.07 12.42
N GLY A 421 -3.23 -10.77 12.28
CA GLY A 421 -2.18 -10.26 11.38
C GLY A 421 -1.07 -9.47 12.08
N SER A 422 -1.18 -9.30 13.40
CA SER A 422 -0.08 -8.86 14.26
C SER A 422 0.54 -10.09 14.91
N VAL A 423 1.81 -10.38 14.60
CA VAL A 423 2.56 -11.34 15.40
C VAL A 423 3.03 -10.59 16.63
N LEU A 424 2.31 -10.77 17.74
CA LEU A 424 2.69 -10.17 19.01
C LEU A 424 3.96 -10.86 19.49
N LEU A 425 5.12 -10.23 19.27
CA LEU A 425 6.39 -10.71 19.77
C LEU A 425 6.53 -10.25 21.23
N ARG A 426 6.70 -11.21 22.15
CA ARG A 426 7.17 -10.91 23.49
C ARG A 426 8.69 -10.90 23.48
N VAL A 427 9.26 -9.71 23.55
CA VAL A 427 10.70 -9.52 23.75
C VAL A 427 10.91 -9.02 25.18
N GLY A 428 11.36 -9.92 26.07
CA GLY A 428 11.55 -9.59 27.49
C GLY A 428 10.25 -9.25 28.22
N ASP A 429 10.34 -8.38 29.25
CA ASP A 429 9.23 -8.02 30.15
C ASP A 429 8.24 -7.00 29.56
N ALA A 430 8.49 -6.44 28.37
CA ALA A 430 7.60 -5.49 27.69
C ALA A 430 7.15 -6.01 26.31
N PRO A 431 5.83 -6.11 26.03
CA PRO A 431 5.35 -6.55 24.71
C PRO A 431 5.70 -5.52 23.62
N ARG A 432 6.34 -5.97 22.53
CA ARG A 432 6.60 -5.16 21.33
C ARG A 432 5.99 -5.85 20.11
N THR A 433 5.00 -5.24 19.49
CA THR A 433 4.35 -5.81 18.31
C THR A 433 5.20 -5.57 17.06
N VAL A 434 5.49 -6.62 16.29
CA VAL A 434 6.04 -6.49 14.94
C VAL A 434 4.98 -6.93 13.95
N GLU A 435 4.59 -6.00 13.08
CA GLU A 435 3.65 -6.28 12.00
C GLU A 435 4.35 -7.05 10.88
N ALA A 436 3.78 -8.19 10.50
CA ALA A 436 4.23 -8.92 9.32
C ALA A 436 3.78 -8.17 8.05
N PRO A 437 4.46 -8.35 6.90
CA PRO A 437 4.05 -7.73 5.65
C PRO A 437 2.57 -8.02 5.32
N ASP A 438 1.88 -7.06 4.72
CA ASP A 438 0.47 -7.14 4.33
C ASP A 438 0.22 -8.07 3.14
N SER A 439 1.13 -8.04 2.16
CA SER A 439 1.11 -8.86 0.96
C SER A 439 1.32 -10.34 1.30
N PRO A 440 0.43 -11.25 0.85
CA PRO A 440 0.60 -12.69 1.07
C PRO A 440 1.94 -13.23 0.59
N SER A 441 2.41 -12.83 -0.61
CA SER A 441 3.70 -13.27 -1.16
C SER A 441 4.88 -12.81 -0.32
N THR A 442 4.84 -11.55 0.11
CA THR A 442 5.91 -10.96 0.94
C THR A 442 5.91 -11.58 2.34
N ARG A 443 4.73 -11.91 2.87
CA ARG A 443 4.60 -12.57 4.17
C ARG A 443 5.10 -14.01 4.15
N GLU A 444 4.85 -14.75 3.08
CA GLU A 444 5.44 -16.09 2.88
C GLU A 444 6.96 -16.02 2.76
N LEU A 445 7.49 -15.06 1.97
CA LEU A 445 8.93 -14.85 1.87
C LEU A 445 9.52 -14.49 3.24
N TYR A 446 8.87 -13.61 4.00
CA TYR A 446 9.27 -13.24 5.35
C TYR A 446 9.38 -14.45 6.28
N ALA A 447 8.36 -15.33 6.29
CA ALA A 447 8.39 -16.55 7.08
C ALA A 447 9.52 -17.51 6.64
N ALA A 448 9.70 -17.70 5.33
CA ALA A 448 10.75 -18.55 4.78
C ALA A 448 12.16 -18.05 5.14
N LEU A 449 12.37 -16.73 5.14
CA LEU A 449 13.65 -16.12 5.53
C LEU A 449 13.93 -16.32 7.03
N LEU A 450 12.91 -16.17 7.88
CA LEU A 450 13.03 -16.43 9.31
C LEU A 450 13.35 -17.91 9.61
N ASP A 451 12.69 -18.84 8.93
CA ASP A 451 12.94 -20.28 9.08
C ASP A 451 14.38 -20.64 8.66
N ALA A 452 14.85 -20.08 7.53
CA ALA A 452 16.21 -20.27 7.06
C ALA A 452 17.25 -19.71 8.05
N ALA A 453 17.01 -18.51 8.59
CA ALA A 453 17.88 -17.92 9.61
C ALA A 453 17.94 -18.77 10.89
N ALA A 454 16.81 -19.37 11.29
CA ALA A 454 16.69 -20.26 12.43
C ALA A 454 17.34 -21.64 12.23
N GLY A 455 17.91 -21.93 11.05
CA GLY A 455 18.58 -23.19 10.75
C GLY A 455 17.64 -24.40 10.65
N GLY A 456 16.35 -24.20 10.37
CA GLY A 456 15.41 -25.31 10.19
C GLY A 456 14.78 -25.38 8.81
N ALA A 457 14.22 -26.53 8.49
CA ALA A 457 13.36 -26.70 7.32
C ALA A 457 12.04 -25.93 7.49
N ALA A 458 11.40 -25.60 6.36
CA ALA A 458 10.04 -25.05 6.37
C ALA A 458 9.12 -25.96 7.20
N GLY A 459 8.28 -25.37 8.06
CA GLY A 459 7.25 -26.11 8.79
C GLY A 459 6.28 -26.84 7.85
N PRO A 460 5.45 -27.76 8.38
CA PRO A 460 4.45 -28.45 7.56
C PRO A 460 3.57 -27.45 6.82
N GLU A 461 3.33 -27.67 5.52
CA GLU A 461 2.60 -26.74 4.64
C GLU A 461 1.18 -26.43 5.14
N GLU A 462 0.57 -27.34 5.89
CA GLU A 462 -0.77 -27.20 6.48
C GLU A 462 -0.82 -26.25 7.69
N GLU A 463 0.33 -25.83 8.21
CA GLU A 463 0.39 -24.95 9.39
C GLU A 463 0.12 -23.48 9.03
N PRO A 464 -0.72 -22.77 9.82
CA PRO A 464 -0.94 -21.34 9.64
C PRO A 464 0.38 -20.55 9.62
N LEU A 465 0.53 -19.69 8.61
CA LEU A 465 1.73 -18.87 8.38
C LEU A 465 2.17 -18.06 9.62
N VAL A 466 1.21 -17.55 10.39
CA VAL A 466 1.46 -16.84 11.66
C VAL A 466 2.15 -17.73 12.69
N SER A 467 1.73 -19.00 12.79
CA SER A 467 2.35 -19.99 13.68
C SER A 467 3.77 -20.34 13.23
N ARG A 468 3.99 -20.45 11.89
CA ARG A 468 5.33 -20.65 11.32
C ARG A 468 6.26 -19.49 11.70
N ILE A 469 5.81 -18.25 11.48
CA ILE A 469 6.57 -17.03 11.84
C ILE A 469 6.89 -17.02 13.35
N ARG A 470 5.89 -17.27 14.22
CA ARG A 470 6.10 -17.30 15.67
C ARG A 470 7.13 -18.33 16.07
N ARG A 471 7.01 -19.57 15.58
CA ARG A 471 7.97 -20.64 15.88
C ARG A 471 9.38 -20.30 15.41
N ALA A 472 9.53 -19.72 14.22
CA ALA A 472 10.84 -19.31 13.72
C ALA A 472 11.49 -18.28 14.66
N LEU A 473 10.71 -17.28 15.08
CA LEU A 473 11.16 -16.24 16.00
C LEU A 473 11.45 -16.78 17.41
N ASP A 474 10.66 -17.72 17.93
CA ASP A 474 10.92 -18.40 19.20
C ASP A 474 12.24 -19.18 19.17
N ARG A 475 12.55 -19.85 18.04
CA ARG A 475 13.84 -20.55 17.86
C ARG A 475 15.01 -19.58 17.78
N LEU A 476 14.85 -18.48 17.05
CA LEU A 476 15.87 -17.43 16.95
C LEU A 476 16.11 -16.76 18.32
N ALA A 477 15.05 -16.55 19.10
CA ALA A 477 15.16 -16.04 20.47
C ALA A 477 15.87 -17.05 21.39
N GLY A 478 15.56 -18.35 21.26
CA GLY A 478 16.18 -19.42 22.04
C GLY A 478 17.66 -19.69 21.70
N ALA A 479 18.09 -19.37 20.47
CA ALA A 479 19.49 -19.45 20.05
C ALA A 479 20.38 -18.34 20.66
N GLY A 480 19.75 -17.26 21.14
CA GLY A 480 20.40 -16.12 21.81
C GLY A 480 21.15 -15.17 20.88
N ALA A 481 21.36 -13.93 21.39
CA ALA A 481 22.28 -12.86 20.94
C ALA A 481 21.64 -11.55 20.40
N VAL A 482 20.65 -11.61 19.51
CA VAL A 482 20.02 -10.41 18.92
C VAL A 482 18.58 -10.26 19.43
N ASP A 483 18.16 -9.03 19.75
CA ASP A 483 16.76 -8.75 20.11
C ASP A 483 15.84 -9.28 18.98
N GLY A 484 14.89 -10.15 19.32
CA GLY A 484 13.92 -10.73 18.39
C GLY A 484 13.12 -9.67 17.61
N TYR A 485 12.92 -8.48 18.18
CA TYR A 485 12.34 -7.33 17.47
C TYR A 485 13.24 -6.86 16.32
N THR A 486 14.56 -6.80 16.55
CA THR A 486 15.55 -6.39 15.52
C THR A 486 15.59 -7.41 14.39
N VAL A 487 15.61 -8.71 14.73
CA VAL A 487 15.58 -9.80 13.75
C VAL A 487 14.30 -9.76 12.91
N ALA A 488 13.14 -9.66 13.55
CA ALA A 488 11.85 -9.60 12.88
C ALA A 488 11.73 -8.37 11.95
N THR A 489 12.14 -7.19 12.42
CA THR A 489 12.14 -5.95 11.63
C THR A 489 13.07 -6.07 10.41
N HIS A 490 14.28 -6.60 10.62
CA HIS A 490 15.25 -6.78 9.55
C HIS A 490 14.72 -7.69 8.44
N PHE A 491 14.20 -8.87 8.80
CA PHE A 491 13.71 -9.83 7.81
C PHE A 491 12.42 -9.37 7.12
N ARG A 492 11.59 -8.56 7.80
CA ARG A 492 10.42 -7.91 7.19
C ARG A 492 10.87 -6.95 6.09
N ASP A 493 11.80 -6.06 6.40
CA ASP A 493 12.28 -5.04 5.47
C ASP A 493 13.05 -5.69 4.30
N LEU A 494 13.80 -6.77 4.57
CA LEU A 494 14.43 -7.61 3.55
C LEU A 494 13.39 -8.27 2.63
N ALA A 495 12.32 -8.85 3.20
CA ALA A 495 11.25 -9.44 2.40
C ALA A 495 10.57 -8.40 1.50
N LEU A 496 10.31 -7.19 2.02
CA LEU A 496 9.74 -6.08 1.25
C LEU A 496 10.65 -5.68 0.07
N TYR A 497 11.95 -5.54 0.32
CA TYR A 497 12.93 -5.19 -0.72
C TYR A 497 13.03 -6.28 -1.81
N LEU A 498 13.08 -7.56 -1.40
CA LEU A 498 13.24 -8.68 -2.32
C LEU A 498 11.96 -8.98 -3.13
N ASP A 499 10.79 -8.88 -2.53
CA ASP A 499 9.52 -9.27 -3.19
C ASP A 499 8.93 -8.13 -4.03
N ARG A 500 9.11 -6.86 -3.63
CA ARG A 500 8.45 -5.72 -4.26
C ARG A 500 9.41 -4.91 -5.13
N ALA A 501 9.37 -5.14 -6.45
CA ALA A 501 10.19 -4.43 -7.42
C ALA A 501 10.13 -2.89 -7.28
N ALA A 502 8.93 -2.31 -7.08
CA ALA A 502 8.80 -0.86 -6.90
C ALA A 502 9.52 -0.34 -5.64
N VAL A 503 9.53 -1.11 -4.55
CA VAL A 503 10.24 -0.76 -3.31
C VAL A 503 11.75 -0.85 -3.53
N ARG A 504 12.18 -1.90 -4.21
CA ARG A 504 13.58 -2.12 -4.59
C ARG A 504 14.13 -0.96 -5.42
N GLU A 505 13.45 -0.58 -6.50
CA GLU A 505 13.87 0.52 -7.36
C GLU A 505 13.87 1.85 -6.61
N ALA A 506 12.86 2.13 -5.77
CA ALA A 506 12.82 3.34 -4.97
C ALA A 506 13.97 3.44 -3.94
N VAL A 507 14.37 2.31 -3.34
CA VAL A 507 15.55 2.24 -2.45
C VAL A 507 16.84 2.49 -3.24
N LEU A 508 17.01 1.84 -4.40
CA LEU A 508 18.19 2.02 -5.25
C LEU A 508 18.32 3.46 -5.76
N ASP A 509 17.20 4.08 -6.15
CA ASP A 509 17.14 5.49 -6.55
C ASP A 509 17.55 6.41 -5.40
N ALA A 510 17.00 6.18 -4.20
CA ALA A 510 17.33 6.96 -3.02
C ALA A 510 18.83 6.90 -2.69
N VAL A 511 19.41 5.70 -2.73
CA VAL A 511 20.84 5.51 -2.50
C VAL A 511 21.66 6.24 -3.57
N THR A 512 21.33 6.05 -4.84
CA THR A 512 22.06 6.61 -5.99
C THR A 512 22.10 8.13 -5.97
N GLN A 513 21.04 8.78 -5.52
CA GLN A 513 20.97 10.25 -5.41
C GLN A 513 21.88 10.83 -4.33
N CYS A 514 22.29 10.03 -3.35
CA CYS A 514 23.24 10.43 -2.33
C CYS A 514 24.68 10.17 -2.76
N LEU A 515 24.93 9.23 -3.69
CA LEU A 515 26.29 8.86 -4.11
C LEU A 515 27.05 10.02 -4.79
N PRO A 516 28.40 9.98 -4.75
CA PRO A 516 29.23 10.85 -5.58
C PRO A 516 28.92 10.66 -7.08
N MET A 517 29.04 11.75 -7.85
CA MET A 517 28.68 11.73 -9.29
C MET A 517 29.69 10.96 -10.17
N ARG A 518 30.97 10.94 -9.77
CA ARG A 518 32.08 10.30 -10.49
C ARG A 518 33.18 9.91 -9.51
N GLY A 519 34.06 8.98 -9.91
CA GLY A 519 35.28 8.61 -9.18
C GLY A 519 35.28 7.17 -8.69
N ARG A 520 36.27 6.85 -7.85
CA ARG A 520 36.38 5.53 -7.19
C ARG A 520 35.72 5.57 -5.82
N VAL A 521 35.02 4.50 -5.45
CA VAL A 521 34.37 4.38 -4.14
C VAL A 521 34.76 3.11 -3.41
N VAL A 522 34.88 3.23 -2.09
CA VAL A 522 34.86 2.11 -1.14
C VAL A 522 33.48 2.09 -0.51
N ILE A 523 32.76 0.97 -0.64
CA ILE A 523 31.43 0.80 -0.07
C ILE A 523 31.56 -0.08 1.18
N VAL A 524 31.10 0.41 2.33
CA VAL A 524 30.97 -0.36 3.57
C VAL A 524 29.49 -0.52 3.88
N ALA A 525 28.97 -1.73 3.75
CA ALA A 525 27.55 -2.02 3.84
C ALA A 525 27.25 -2.93 5.04
N HIS A 526 26.10 -2.72 5.70
CA HIS A 526 25.72 -3.51 6.89
C HIS A 526 24.27 -4.00 6.80
N GLY A 527 24.04 -5.26 7.21
CA GLY A 527 22.71 -5.85 7.24
C GLY A 527 22.02 -5.80 5.87
N LEU A 528 20.79 -5.24 5.80
CA LEU A 528 20.06 -5.06 4.53
C LEU A 528 20.85 -4.21 3.51
N GLY A 529 21.67 -3.27 3.99
CA GLY A 529 22.54 -2.45 3.14
C GLY A 529 23.50 -3.28 2.29
N THR A 530 23.88 -4.48 2.74
CA THR A 530 24.74 -5.39 1.95
C THR A 530 24.03 -5.93 0.72
N VAL A 531 22.72 -6.23 0.83
CA VAL A 531 21.89 -6.67 -0.29
C VAL A 531 21.67 -5.52 -1.26
N VAL A 532 21.39 -4.33 -0.73
CA VAL A 532 21.28 -3.10 -1.54
C VAL A 532 22.59 -2.79 -2.27
N ALA A 533 23.74 -2.96 -1.60
CA ALA A 533 25.05 -2.77 -2.21
C ALA A 533 25.29 -3.76 -3.36
N ALA A 534 24.99 -5.05 -3.16
CA ALA A 534 25.12 -6.07 -4.19
C ALA A 534 24.24 -5.79 -5.42
N ASP A 535 23.00 -5.30 -5.23
CA ASP A 535 22.14 -4.84 -6.34
C ASP A 535 22.74 -3.58 -7.00
N LEU A 536 23.15 -2.60 -6.18
CA LEU A 536 23.66 -1.31 -6.64
C LEU A 536 24.91 -1.45 -7.51
N VAL A 537 25.88 -2.29 -7.14
CA VAL A 537 27.16 -2.42 -7.88
C VAL A 537 26.98 -2.88 -9.33
N THR A 538 25.84 -3.51 -9.64
CA THR A 538 25.51 -3.97 -11.00
C THR A 538 24.87 -2.87 -11.85
N ARG A 539 24.48 -1.74 -11.24
CA ARG A 539 23.72 -0.64 -11.86
C ARG A 539 24.32 0.74 -11.58
N LEU A 540 25.59 0.80 -11.22
CA LEU A 540 26.24 2.07 -10.87
C LEU A 540 26.25 3.07 -12.04
N PRO A 541 26.18 4.38 -11.75
CA PRO A 541 26.36 5.41 -12.76
C PRO A 541 27.70 5.21 -13.50
N ARG A 542 27.72 5.42 -14.82
CA ARG A 542 28.91 5.16 -15.68
C ARG A 542 30.20 5.86 -15.25
N GLY A 543 30.10 6.91 -14.44
CA GLY A 543 31.26 7.65 -13.92
C GLY A 543 31.82 7.11 -12.59
N LEU A 544 31.17 6.11 -11.99
CA LEU A 544 31.53 5.56 -10.69
C LEU A 544 32.05 4.13 -10.82
N THR A 545 33.14 3.83 -10.13
CA THR A 545 33.68 2.47 -10.04
C THR A 545 33.91 2.08 -8.59
N VAL A 546 33.48 0.88 -8.19
CA VAL A 546 33.76 0.35 -6.85
C VAL A 546 35.16 -0.24 -6.86
N ASP A 547 36.00 0.27 -5.97
CA ASP A 547 37.35 -0.24 -5.73
C ASP A 547 37.28 -1.43 -4.75
N THR A 548 36.57 -1.24 -3.65
CA THR A 548 36.40 -2.24 -2.59
C THR A 548 34.97 -2.22 -2.03
N LEU A 549 34.37 -3.40 -1.85
CA LEU A 549 33.11 -3.61 -1.14
C LEU A 549 33.38 -4.38 0.15
N VAL A 550 32.98 -3.80 1.29
CA VAL A 550 33.02 -4.42 2.60
C VAL A 550 31.58 -4.68 3.06
N THR A 551 31.20 -5.94 3.25
CA THR A 551 29.88 -6.32 3.76
C THR A 551 29.97 -6.79 5.21
N LEU A 552 29.09 -6.32 6.08
CA LEU A 552 29.13 -6.58 7.52
C LEU A 552 27.79 -7.20 7.94
N GLY A 553 27.81 -8.37 8.60
CA GLY A 553 26.60 -9.05 9.04
C GLY A 553 25.61 -9.31 7.89
N SER A 554 26.11 -9.79 6.75
CA SER A 554 25.32 -9.86 5.51
C SER A 554 24.35 -11.04 5.48
N PRO A 555 23.04 -10.82 5.18
CA PRO A 555 22.11 -11.91 4.90
C PRO A 555 22.26 -12.49 3.50
N LEU A 556 23.21 -12.02 2.66
CA LEU A 556 23.43 -12.55 1.31
C LEU A 556 23.84 -14.02 1.28
N GLY A 557 24.36 -14.57 2.38
CA GLY A 557 24.68 -15.99 2.49
C GLY A 557 23.47 -16.86 2.81
N LEU A 558 22.27 -16.26 2.94
CA LEU A 558 21.03 -17.00 2.95
C LEU A 558 20.60 -17.27 1.51
N ASP A 559 20.53 -18.55 1.18
CA ASP A 559 20.06 -19.11 -0.09
C ASP A 559 18.84 -18.40 -0.70
N GLY A 560 17.83 -18.12 0.13
CA GLY A 560 16.59 -17.45 -0.29
C GLY A 560 16.77 -15.99 -0.69
N VAL A 561 17.79 -15.33 -0.13
CA VAL A 561 18.20 -13.95 -0.41
C VAL A 561 19.05 -13.90 -1.66
N ALA A 562 20.13 -14.69 -1.71
CA ALA A 562 21.06 -14.75 -2.85
C ALA A 562 20.32 -14.94 -4.19
N ARG A 563 19.40 -15.92 -4.25
CA ARG A 563 18.61 -16.22 -5.47
C ARG A 563 17.71 -15.07 -5.95
N ARG A 564 17.37 -14.12 -5.09
CA ARG A 564 16.43 -13.00 -5.38
C ARG A 564 17.14 -11.65 -5.56
N THR A 565 18.46 -11.65 -5.49
CA THR A 565 19.34 -10.51 -5.79
C THR A 565 19.80 -10.63 -7.26
N PRO A 566 19.39 -9.72 -8.17
CA PRO A 566 19.74 -9.75 -9.59
C PRO A 566 21.23 -10.03 -9.87
N HIS A 567 21.49 -10.81 -10.92
CA HIS A 567 22.81 -11.34 -11.39
C HIS A 567 23.35 -12.60 -10.67
N ALA A 568 22.56 -13.25 -9.82
CA ALA A 568 23.06 -14.22 -8.85
C ALA A 568 22.92 -15.74 -9.15
N ARG A 569 22.88 -16.21 -10.41
CA ARG A 569 23.24 -17.61 -10.84
C ARG A 569 22.47 -18.03 -12.10
N PRO A 570 23.15 -18.33 -13.22
CA PRO A 570 22.59 -19.17 -14.29
C PRO A 570 22.53 -20.65 -13.88
N ASP A 571 23.40 -21.08 -12.96
CA ASP A 571 23.53 -22.45 -12.45
C ASP A 571 23.49 -22.44 -10.91
N PRO A 572 22.52 -23.13 -10.27
CA PRO A 572 22.41 -23.26 -8.82
C PRO A 572 23.66 -23.80 -8.10
N SER A 573 24.57 -24.44 -8.82
CA SER A 573 25.78 -25.05 -8.27
C SER A 573 27.04 -24.21 -8.43
N ALA A 574 27.01 -23.11 -9.20
CA ALA A 574 28.17 -22.28 -9.49
C ALA A 574 28.22 -21.03 -8.60
N PRO A 575 29.40 -20.57 -8.15
CA PRO A 575 29.51 -19.31 -7.42
C PRO A 575 29.03 -18.09 -8.22
N ILE A 576 28.39 -17.15 -7.54
CA ILE A 576 27.88 -15.88 -8.06
C ILE A 576 29.06 -15.00 -8.48
N SER A 577 29.02 -14.49 -9.71
CA SER A 577 30.03 -13.56 -10.22
C SER A 577 29.61 -12.11 -9.99
N HIS A 578 30.55 -11.26 -9.57
CA HIS A 578 30.33 -9.85 -9.29
C HIS A 578 31.37 -8.95 -9.99
N PRO A 579 31.05 -7.67 -10.27
CA PRO A 579 31.98 -6.76 -10.94
C PRO A 579 33.01 -6.11 -9.99
N VAL A 580 32.88 -6.33 -8.68
CA VAL A 580 33.73 -5.69 -7.67
C VAL A 580 35.13 -6.34 -7.65
N PRO A 581 36.23 -5.56 -7.71
CA PRO A 581 37.59 -6.11 -7.67
C PRO A 581 37.96 -6.74 -6.31
N ASN A 582 37.64 -6.05 -5.22
CA ASN A 582 37.94 -6.50 -3.86
C ASN A 582 36.64 -6.55 -3.05
N TRP A 583 36.22 -7.74 -2.63
CA TRP A 583 35.06 -7.90 -1.75
C TRP A 583 35.46 -8.64 -0.48
N ILE A 584 35.31 -7.98 0.66
CA ILE A 584 35.54 -8.53 1.98
C ILE A 584 34.21 -8.63 2.73
N ASN A 585 33.89 -9.79 3.27
CA ASN A 585 32.69 -10.00 4.07
C ASN A 585 33.06 -10.32 5.52
N ALA A 586 32.64 -9.48 6.46
CA ALA A 586 32.80 -9.73 7.88
C ALA A 586 31.51 -10.31 8.47
N TRP A 587 31.63 -11.45 9.14
CA TRP A 587 30.51 -12.14 9.78
C TRP A 587 30.90 -12.65 11.16
N SER A 588 29.93 -12.84 12.04
CA SER A 588 30.13 -13.41 13.38
C SER A 588 29.27 -14.67 13.54
N PRO A 589 29.79 -15.76 14.12
CA PRO A 589 28.99 -16.93 14.45
C PRO A 589 27.84 -16.65 15.42
N ALA A 590 27.93 -15.56 16.20
CA ALA A 590 26.86 -15.12 17.11
C ALA A 590 25.77 -14.30 16.41
N ASP A 591 25.98 -13.87 15.15
CA ASP A 591 25.04 -13.07 14.38
C ASP A 591 24.13 -13.99 13.56
N VAL A 592 22.85 -14.07 13.93
CA VAL A 592 21.86 -14.93 13.25
C VAL A 592 21.44 -14.41 11.86
N ILE A 593 21.72 -13.14 11.56
CA ILE A 593 21.42 -12.50 10.27
C ILE A 593 22.60 -12.68 9.31
N GLY A 594 23.82 -12.43 9.79
CA GLY A 594 25.05 -12.48 9.00
C GLY A 594 25.51 -13.91 8.70
N ARG A 595 25.88 -14.17 7.44
CA ARG A 595 26.43 -15.46 6.99
C ARG A 595 27.76 -15.28 6.24
N PRO A 596 28.63 -16.30 6.20
CA PRO A 596 29.76 -16.32 5.27
C PRO A 596 29.26 -16.24 3.83
N LEU A 597 30.06 -15.64 2.94
CA LEU A 597 29.71 -15.44 1.52
C LEU A 597 30.65 -16.15 0.55
N ALA A 598 31.87 -16.52 0.97
CA ALA A 598 32.91 -17.01 0.06
C ALA A 598 32.55 -18.31 -0.66
N ASP A 599 31.67 -19.13 -0.08
CA ASP A 599 31.18 -20.38 -0.70
C ASP A 599 30.26 -20.10 -1.89
N ASP A 600 29.42 -19.07 -1.80
CA ASP A 600 28.42 -18.75 -2.82
C ASP A 600 28.83 -17.59 -3.74
N TRP A 601 29.76 -16.74 -3.34
CA TRP A 601 30.17 -15.54 -4.07
C TRP A 601 31.64 -15.59 -4.47
N LYS A 602 31.90 -15.62 -5.78
CA LYS A 602 33.25 -15.83 -6.32
C LYS A 602 34.14 -14.62 -6.05
N GLY A 603 35.24 -14.83 -5.33
CA GLY A 603 36.25 -13.79 -5.09
C GLY A 603 35.98 -12.97 -3.83
N VAL A 604 34.99 -13.35 -3.02
CA VAL A 604 34.76 -12.77 -1.70
C VAL A 604 35.71 -13.39 -0.68
N VAL A 605 36.29 -12.56 0.18
CA VAL A 605 37.13 -12.97 1.31
C VAL A 605 36.35 -12.83 2.61
N ASP A 606 36.02 -13.95 3.25
CA ASP A 606 35.35 -13.94 4.56
C ASP A 606 36.33 -13.64 5.70
N VAL A 607 35.88 -12.80 6.63
CA VAL A 607 36.56 -12.43 7.87
C VAL A 607 35.62 -12.76 9.03
N GLU A 608 35.94 -13.82 9.76
CA GLU A 608 35.20 -14.17 10.96
C GLU A 608 35.61 -13.24 12.12
N THR A 609 34.63 -12.54 12.70
CA THR A 609 34.79 -11.60 13.82
C THR A 609 34.21 -12.15 15.12
N ASP A 610 34.85 -11.86 16.24
CA ASP A 610 34.38 -12.26 17.58
C ASP A 610 33.48 -11.16 18.19
N ASN A 611 32.27 -11.04 17.66
CA ASN A 611 31.28 -10.12 18.21
C ASN A 611 30.57 -10.77 19.40
N ALA A 612 30.62 -10.11 20.57
CA ALA A 612 29.87 -10.53 21.74
C ALA A 612 28.38 -10.71 21.42
N ARG A 613 27.77 -11.75 21.99
CA ARG A 613 26.39 -12.17 21.68
C ARG A 613 25.42 -10.99 21.75
N GLU A 614 25.43 -10.19 22.80
CA GLU A 614 24.48 -9.09 23.02
C GLU A 614 24.57 -7.97 21.96
N ARG A 615 25.66 -7.94 21.18
CA ARG A 615 25.91 -6.96 20.12
C ARG A 615 26.39 -7.64 18.84
N ALA A 616 25.94 -8.87 18.59
CA ALA A 616 26.44 -9.70 17.51
C ALA A 616 26.23 -9.06 16.11
N HIS A 617 25.08 -8.43 15.91
CA HIS A 617 24.72 -7.73 14.66
C HIS A 617 25.08 -6.22 14.68
N ASP A 618 25.84 -5.74 15.66
CA ASP A 618 26.20 -4.33 15.75
C ASP A 618 27.39 -4.00 14.83
N ILE A 619 27.14 -3.14 13.85
CA ILE A 619 28.15 -2.68 12.88
C ILE A 619 29.43 -2.14 13.54
N THR A 620 29.35 -1.46 14.69
CA THR A 620 30.53 -0.88 15.34
C THR A 620 31.49 -1.93 15.86
N ARG A 621 30.99 -3.15 16.16
CA ARG A 621 31.83 -4.29 16.54
C ARG A 621 32.59 -4.83 15.34
N TYR A 622 31.92 -5.00 14.21
CA TYR A 622 32.55 -5.37 12.95
C TYR A 622 33.62 -4.36 12.50
N LEU A 623 33.32 -3.06 12.55
CA LEU A 623 34.25 -2.00 12.14
C LEU A 623 35.47 -1.88 13.06
N SER A 624 35.36 -2.32 14.32
CA SER A 624 36.47 -2.31 15.27
C SER A 624 37.48 -3.43 15.03
N ASP A 625 37.16 -4.43 14.18
CA ASP A 625 38.11 -5.47 13.80
C ASP A 625 39.23 -4.88 12.94
N ARG A 626 40.48 -5.12 13.33
CA ARG A 626 41.66 -4.56 12.65
C ARG A 626 41.77 -4.97 11.19
N ARG A 627 41.28 -6.16 10.82
CA ARG A 627 41.31 -6.66 9.43
C ARG A 627 40.30 -5.91 8.58
N VAL A 628 39.10 -5.67 9.12
CA VAL A 628 38.04 -4.90 8.47
C VAL A 628 38.45 -3.44 8.30
N ALA A 629 38.90 -2.79 9.38
CA ALA A 629 39.37 -1.41 9.34
C ALA A 629 40.59 -1.24 8.42
N GLY A 630 41.54 -2.17 8.46
CA GLY A 630 42.73 -2.18 7.61
C GLY A 630 42.39 -2.29 6.12
N ALA A 631 41.41 -3.10 5.76
CA ALA A 631 40.93 -3.19 4.38
C ALA A 631 40.34 -1.88 3.85
N VAL A 632 39.50 -1.22 4.65
CA VAL A 632 38.94 0.10 4.31
C VAL A 632 40.06 1.12 4.15
N TYR A 633 41.02 1.14 5.07
CA TYR A 633 42.16 2.06 5.04
C TYR A 633 43.04 1.89 3.81
N ASN A 634 43.42 0.65 3.47
CA ASN A 634 44.27 0.35 2.33
C ASN A 634 43.60 0.78 1.01
N ALA A 635 42.32 0.47 0.86
CA ALA A 635 41.52 0.85 -0.31
C ALA A 635 41.43 2.39 -0.49
N LEU A 636 41.29 3.14 0.61
CA LEU A 636 41.27 4.60 0.54
C LEU A 636 42.61 5.21 0.10
N ARG A 637 43.73 4.59 0.45
CA ARG A 637 45.08 5.07 0.10
C ARG A 637 45.61 4.54 -1.23
N GLY A 638 44.89 3.61 -1.87
CA GLY A 638 45.33 2.99 -3.12
C GLY A 638 46.58 2.13 -2.96
N THR A 639 46.85 1.66 -1.75
CA THR A 639 47.91 0.69 -1.44
C THR A 639 47.28 -0.69 -1.30
N PRO A 640 47.79 -1.72 -2.00
CA PRO A 640 47.25 -3.08 -1.93
C PRO A 640 47.34 -3.68 -0.52
#